data_AF-A0AAE0T782-F1
#
_entry.id   AF-A0AAE0T782-F1
#
_cell.length_a   1.000
_cell.length_b   1.000
_cell.length_c   1.000
_cell.angle_alpha   90.00
_cell.angle_beta   90.00
_cell.angle_gamma   90.00
#
_symmetry.space_group_name_H-M   'P 1'
#
loop_
_entity.id
_entity.type
_entity.pdbx_description
1 polymer ?
#
loop_
_entity_poly.entity_id
_entity_poly.type
_entity_poly.pdbx_seq_one_letter_code
_entity_poly.pdbx_strand_id
1 'polypeptide(L)'
;MDKESESIGGKATFFAEDFSQYSWTKLLNNKLSGQERLDLYVRAITNMPNNPHIPQLFRDIFKGAFLPYNDPRTLWLFLKEINEFNYEHSENLGNAFEYLLSILGSQGDAGQFRTPRHIIDFIVEVVDPKKNETILDPACGTAGFLISAYKHILKQNKEKSLTPDEKLKLMNNLAGYDISPDMVKLALVNMYLHGFLEPKIHEYDTLTSDKRWDETFDVILANPPFMTPKGGIVPHKRFSIQANRAEVLFVDYIMEHLTIKGRAGIIVPEGIIFQSKNTYTALRKKLLEDGLFAVVSLPAGVFNPYSGVKTSILFFDNEVSKRTKDFLFVKIQNDGFDLGAQRRPIDKNDLPLANTDKSLVLYQSSKGSIEFKGDFSNDTFWATQAQIAEVFGVERSVITKHIKSIYEDNEVDKNSTCAFFAQVQKEGNRLVERQIEFYNLDIILSVGYRTNSKIAIEFRKWATKTLKEHLIKGYTINKKRIKQNYDEFIQAVNNIHALLPQETRLDTKNILELVKEFAPTFSSIDNYDKNKLSPIGKTKSKIKIAGEELVEAVRALKNELIKKGEATVLFAKEKNEGVLAGILGNVMQTVFGEDAYKTAEEKAAHLLYFIVKNHPFDDGNKRTGAFAFKNHPRDTHTTHAACRRK
;
A
#
# COMPACT_ATOMS: atom_id res chain seq x y z
N MET A 1 38.38 11.24 -15.73
CA MET A 1 38.09 11.51 -17.16
C MET A 1 38.89 12.69 -17.71
N ASP A 2 38.40 13.94 -17.84
CA ASP A 2 39.21 15.01 -18.50
C ASP A 2 40.54 15.27 -17.80
N LYS A 3 40.55 15.48 -16.47
CA LYS A 3 41.79 15.64 -15.68
C LYS A 3 42.73 14.44 -15.77
N GLU A 4 42.17 13.25 -15.90
CA GLU A 4 42.91 11.99 -15.95
C GLU A 4 43.56 11.82 -17.33
N SER A 5 42.83 12.13 -18.40
CA SER A 5 43.33 12.26 -19.77
C SER A 5 44.47 13.27 -19.83
N GLU A 6 44.27 14.47 -19.27
CA GLU A 6 45.30 15.52 -19.22
C GLU A 6 46.54 15.09 -18.41
N SER A 7 46.35 14.38 -17.28
CA SER A 7 47.47 13.92 -16.45
C SER A 7 48.40 12.90 -17.12
N ILE A 8 47.89 12.18 -18.13
CA ILE A 8 48.67 11.22 -18.93
C ILE A 8 49.08 11.80 -20.30
N GLY A 9 48.94 13.13 -20.50
CA GLY A 9 49.34 13.83 -21.72
C GLY A 9 48.29 13.87 -22.84
N GLY A 10 47.06 13.42 -22.56
CA GLY A 10 45.90 13.56 -23.45
C GLY A 10 45.29 14.97 -23.42
N LYS A 11 44.23 15.18 -24.21
CA LYS A 11 43.46 16.44 -24.24
C LYS A 11 42.12 16.26 -23.52
N ALA A 12 41.59 17.35 -22.96
CA ALA A 12 40.21 17.39 -22.49
C ALA A 12 39.23 17.14 -23.64
N THR A 13 38.26 16.27 -23.41
CA THR A 13 37.26 15.89 -24.40
C THR A 13 35.88 16.40 -24.05
N PHE A 14 35.49 16.48 -22.78
CA PHE A 14 34.14 16.91 -22.39
C PHE A 14 34.01 18.43 -22.23
N PHE A 15 35.03 19.06 -21.63
CA PHE A 15 35.13 20.52 -21.50
C PHE A 15 36.19 21.05 -22.48
N ALA A 16 35.91 20.92 -23.78
CA ALA A 16 36.76 21.41 -24.87
C ALA A 16 36.23 22.73 -25.46
N GLU A 17 37.07 23.41 -26.25
CA GLU A 17 36.70 24.60 -27.02
C GLU A 17 35.99 25.68 -26.17
N ASP A 18 34.84 26.18 -26.64
CA ASP A 18 34.03 27.21 -25.98
C ASP A 18 33.47 26.77 -24.61
N PHE A 19 33.49 25.46 -24.32
CA PHE A 19 33.02 24.88 -23.06
C PHE A 19 34.15 24.66 -22.05
N SER A 20 35.42 24.84 -22.43
CA SER A 20 36.58 24.66 -21.53
C SER A 20 36.53 25.57 -20.29
N GLN A 21 35.95 26.75 -20.43
CA GLN A 21 35.73 27.72 -19.35
C GLN A 21 34.77 27.22 -18.25
N TYR A 22 33.92 26.23 -18.55
CA TYR A 22 32.95 25.67 -17.61
C TYR A 22 33.47 24.45 -16.83
N SER A 23 34.72 24.05 -17.06
CA SER A 23 35.33 22.94 -16.32
C SER A 23 35.38 23.22 -14.81
N TRP A 24 35.26 22.15 -14.01
CA TRP A 24 35.27 22.23 -12.55
C TRP A 24 36.50 22.98 -11.99
N THR A 25 37.66 22.78 -12.62
CA THR A 25 38.92 23.48 -12.27
C THR A 25 38.83 24.99 -12.47
N LYS A 26 38.19 25.44 -13.56
CA LYS A 26 38.01 26.87 -13.86
C LYS A 26 36.98 27.50 -12.94
N LEU A 27 35.89 26.78 -12.65
CA LEU A 27 34.85 27.21 -11.73
C LEU A 27 35.38 27.42 -10.30
N LEU A 28 36.26 26.54 -9.83
CA LEU A 28 36.89 26.61 -8.50
C LEU A 28 38.16 27.46 -8.45
N ASN A 29 38.47 28.21 -9.50
CA ASN A 29 39.64 29.07 -9.49
C ASN A 29 39.49 30.15 -8.41
N ASN A 30 40.48 30.23 -7.50
CA ASN A 30 40.53 31.21 -6.42
C ASN A 30 40.65 32.67 -6.91
N LYS A 31 41.00 32.89 -8.17
CA LYS A 31 41.05 34.22 -8.79
C LYS A 31 39.68 34.79 -9.13
N LEU A 32 38.63 33.96 -9.23
CA LEU A 32 37.27 34.43 -9.49
C LEU A 32 36.69 35.06 -8.22
N SER A 33 36.16 36.28 -8.34
CA SER A 33 35.28 36.86 -7.32
C SER A 33 34.02 36.01 -7.16
N GLY A 34 33.31 36.20 -6.04
CA GLY A 34 32.07 35.48 -5.78
C GLY A 34 31.04 35.68 -6.90
N GLN A 35 30.85 36.93 -7.34
CA GLN A 35 29.88 37.25 -8.38
C GLN A 35 30.29 36.67 -9.74
N GLU A 36 31.56 36.79 -10.14
CA GLU A 36 32.05 36.20 -11.39
C GLU A 36 31.89 34.67 -11.41
N ARG A 37 32.10 34.00 -10.26
CA ARG A 37 31.88 32.55 -10.14
C ARG A 37 30.41 32.20 -10.28
N LEU A 38 29.52 32.97 -9.66
CA LEU A 38 28.08 32.79 -9.78
C LEU A 38 27.62 32.94 -11.23
N ASP A 39 28.05 34.00 -11.90
CA ASP A 39 27.72 34.26 -13.30
C ASP A 39 28.29 33.18 -14.23
N LEU A 40 29.51 32.70 -13.95
CA LEU A 40 30.12 31.59 -14.67
C LEU A 40 29.34 30.28 -14.47
N TYR A 41 28.92 29.97 -13.24
CA TYR A 41 28.14 28.78 -12.94
C TYR A 41 26.78 28.80 -13.62
N VAL A 42 26.07 29.93 -13.55
CA VAL A 42 24.76 30.11 -14.21
C VAL A 42 24.92 29.95 -15.73
N ARG A 43 25.95 30.56 -16.34
CA ARG A 43 26.25 30.34 -17.76
C ARG A 43 26.61 28.90 -18.08
N ALA A 44 27.34 28.21 -17.21
CA ALA A 44 27.69 26.80 -17.39
C ALA A 44 26.43 25.94 -17.47
N ILE A 45 25.57 25.95 -16.44
CA ILE A 45 24.39 25.08 -16.38
C ILE A 45 23.36 25.37 -17.47
N THR A 46 23.25 26.63 -17.91
CA THR A 46 22.31 27.05 -18.95
C THR A 46 22.80 26.73 -20.37
N ASN A 47 24.12 26.75 -20.61
CA ASN A 47 24.69 26.44 -21.93
C ASN A 47 25.09 24.98 -22.10
N MET A 48 25.24 24.22 -21.01
CA MET A 48 25.64 22.81 -21.09
C MET A 48 24.75 21.91 -21.98
N PRO A 49 23.43 22.15 -22.13
CA PRO A 49 22.61 21.41 -23.10
C PRO A 49 23.10 21.53 -24.55
N ASN A 50 23.82 22.59 -24.88
CA ASN A 50 24.36 22.85 -26.21
C ASN A 50 25.78 22.34 -26.40
N ASN A 51 26.38 21.69 -25.39
CA ASN A 51 27.74 21.18 -25.49
C ASN A 51 27.78 19.94 -26.41
N PRO A 52 28.41 20.02 -27.60
CA PRO A 52 28.44 18.90 -28.53
C PRO A 52 29.33 17.75 -28.02
N HIS A 53 30.22 18.03 -27.07
CA HIS A 53 31.24 17.10 -26.61
C HIS A 53 30.83 16.19 -25.43
N ILE A 54 29.67 16.45 -24.82
CA ILE A 54 29.11 15.56 -23.79
C ILE A 54 28.04 14.62 -24.38
N PRO A 55 27.84 13.43 -23.79
CA PRO A 55 26.77 12.52 -24.18
C PRO A 55 25.38 13.19 -24.14
N GLN A 56 24.48 12.72 -25.00
CA GLN A 56 23.10 13.22 -25.08
C GLN A 56 22.39 13.20 -23.72
N LEU A 57 22.61 12.14 -22.94
CA LEU A 57 22.13 12.01 -21.56
C LEU A 57 22.41 13.25 -20.70
N PHE A 58 23.65 13.76 -20.72
CA PHE A 58 24.02 14.92 -19.93
C PHE A 58 23.40 16.20 -20.48
N ARG A 59 23.28 16.34 -21.80
CA ARG A 59 22.56 17.47 -22.41
C ARG A 59 21.10 17.50 -21.96
N ASP A 60 20.45 16.33 -21.90
CA ASP A 60 19.06 16.20 -21.45
C ASP A 60 18.92 16.52 -19.95
N ILE A 61 19.86 16.10 -19.10
CA ILE A 61 19.90 16.44 -17.67
C ILE A 61 19.96 17.95 -17.45
N PHE A 62 20.82 18.66 -18.20
CA PHE A 62 20.98 20.11 -18.07
C PHE A 62 19.86 20.93 -18.75
N LYS A 63 18.96 20.30 -19.52
CA LYS A 63 17.93 21.01 -20.28
C LYS A 63 16.99 21.79 -19.34
N GLY A 64 16.99 23.12 -19.46
CA GLY A 64 16.20 23.99 -18.58
C GLY A 64 16.68 24.01 -17.12
N ALA A 65 17.94 23.60 -16.86
CA ALA A 65 18.53 23.74 -15.54
C ALA A 65 18.73 25.22 -15.18
N PHE A 66 18.40 25.58 -13.95
CA PHE A 66 18.62 26.92 -13.41
C PHE A 66 19.07 26.82 -11.94
N LEU A 67 19.70 27.88 -11.46
CA LEU A 67 20.09 27.99 -10.05
C LEU A 67 18.95 28.70 -9.29
N PRO A 68 18.34 28.07 -8.27
CA PRO A 68 17.17 28.64 -7.59
C PRO A 68 17.52 29.75 -6.58
N TYR A 69 18.81 30.04 -6.37
CA TYR A 69 19.30 31.07 -5.47
C TYR A 69 20.34 31.94 -6.18
N ASN A 70 20.47 33.19 -5.74
CA ASN A 70 21.34 34.19 -6.35
C ASN A 70 22.36 34.76 -5.35
N ASP A 71 22.82 33.95 -4.40
CA ASP A 71 23.82 34.34 -3.40
C ASP A 71 25.19 33.71 -3.71
N PRO A 72 26.22 34.53 -4.05
CA PRO A 72 27.57 34.05 -4.33
C PRO A 72 28.20 33.24 -3.21
N ARG A 73 27.94 33.60 -1.95
CA ARG A 73 28.53 32.94 -0.78
C ARG A 73 27.96 31.55 -0.60
N THR A 74 26.64 31.40 -0.73
CA THR A 74 25.94 30.11 -0.68
C THR A 74 26.43 29.19 -1.79
N LEU A 75 26.56 29.69 -3.03
CA LEU A 75 27.13 28.90 -4.13
C LEU A 75 28.55 28.44 -3.81
N TRP A 76 29.41 29.33 -3.30
CA TRP A 76 30.77 28.98 -2.96
C TRP A 76 30.86 27.89 -1.88
N LEU A 77 30.06 28.00 -0.81
CA LEU A 77 29.98 26.98 0.23
C LEU A 77 29.55 25.63 -0.36
N PHE A 78 28.51 25.62 -1.19
CA PHE A 78 28.04 24.41 -1.87
C PHE A 78 29.14 23.79 -2.76
N LEU A 79 29.77 24.58 -3.62
CA LEU A 79 30.81 24.09 -4.52
C LEU A 79 32.03 23.55 -3.77
N LYS A 80 32.37 24.15 -2.63
CA LYS A 80 33.47 23.69 -1.78
C LYS A 80 33.16 22.31 -1.18
N GLU A 81 31.96 22.13 -0.61
CA GLU A 81 31.51 20.85 -0.06
C GLU A 81 31.52 19.74 -1.12
N ILE A 82 31.00 20.03 -2.33
CA ILE A 82 31.02 19.06 -3.44
C ILE A 82 32.45 18.74 -3.88
N ASN A 83 33.36 19.71 -3.86
CA ASN A 83 34.76 19.49 -4.27
C ASN A 83 35.56 18.62 -3.30
N GLU A 84 35.18 18.59 -2.03
CA GLU A 84 35.82 17.72 -1.01
C GLU A 84 35.34 16.26 -1.12
N PHE A 85 34.27 16.00 -1.89
CA PHE A 85 33.76 14.66 -2.11
C PHE A 85 34.71 13.85 -3.03
N ASN A 86 35.28 12.76 -2.51
CA ASN A 86 36.12 11.84 -3.27
C ASN A 86 35.33 10.59 -3.69
N TYR A 87 35.44 10.19 -4.96
CA TYR A 87 34.62 9.13 -5.56
C TYR A 87 35.49 7.94 -5.98
N GLU A 88 35.68 6.96 -5.09
CA GLU A 88 36.44 5.74 -5.43
C GLU A 88 35.53 4.57 -5.88
N HIS A 89 34.23 4.59 -5.56
CA HIS A 89 33.30 3.49 -5.86
C HIS A 89 31.96 4.04 -6.38
N SER A 90 31.63 3.80 -7.65
CA SER A 90 30.42 4.30 -8.31
C SER A 90 29.11 3.86 -7.62
N GLU A 91 29.08 2.66 -7.03
CA GLU A 91 27.92 2.14 -6.31
C GLU A 91 27.61 2.93 -5.02
N ASN A 92 28.65 3.41 -4.32
CA ASN A 92 28.47 4.22 -3.13
C ASN A 92 27.85 5.58 -3.46
N LEU A 93 28.14 6.12 -4.64
CA LEU A 93 27.55 7.37 -5.11
C LEU A 93 26.06 7.22 -5.45
N GLY A 94 25.69 6.15 -6.15
CA GLY A 94 24.28 5.83 -6.41
C GLY A 94 23.48 5.65 -5.11
N ASN A 95 24.02 4.91 -4.14
CA ASN A 95 23.38 4.72 -2.84
C ASN A 95 23.29 6.02 -2.02
N ALA A 96 24.31 6.88 -2.05
CA ALA A 96 24.28 8.18 -1.39
C ALA A 96 23.25 9.12 -2.03
N PHE A 97 23.13 9.11 -3.35
CA PHE A 97 22.11 9.88 -4.07
C PHE A 97 20.70 9.41 -3.71
N GLU A 98 20.46 8.10 -3.65
CA GLU A 98 19.21 7.50 -3.16
C GLU A 98 18.89 7.89 -1.72
N TYR A 99 19.89 7.92 -0.84
CA TYR A 99 19.72 8.39 0.52
C TYR A 99 19.32 9.88 0.56
N LEU A 100 19.97 10.74 -0.22
CA LEU A 100 19.60 12.14 -0.33
C LEU A 100 18.17 12.31 -0.87
N LEU A 101 17.78 11.56 -1.89
CA LEU A 101 16.41 11.57 -2.42
C LEU A 101 15.39 11.15 -1.36
N SER A 102 15.74 10.21 -0.48
CA SER A 102 14.88 9.78 0.63
C SER A 102 14.68 10.88 1.68
N ILE A 103 15.68 11.75 1.89
CA ILE A 103 15.58 12.90 2.79
C ILE A 103 14.81 14.03 2.12
N LEU A 104 15.16 14.38 0.88
CA LEU A 104 14.55 15.49 0.14
C LEU A 104 13.06 15.26 -0.12
N GLY A 105 12.65 14.01 -0.35
CA GLY A 105 11.24 13.66 -0.49
C GLY A 105 10.40 14.03 0.74
N SER A 106 10.99 14.09 1.95
CA SER A 106 10.25 14.40 3.19
C SER A 106 9.76 15.84 3.27
N GLN A 107 10.26 16.72 2.41
CA GLN A 107 9.87 18.13 2.31
C GLN A 107 8.84 18.36 1.19
N GLY A 108 7.68 17.72 1.31
CA GLY A 108 6.38 18.39 1.15
C GLY A 108 5.95 19.02 -0.18
N ASP A 109 6.65 18.88 -1.30
CA ASP A 109 6.10 19.37 -2.58
C ASP A 109 4.98 18.45 -3.09
N ALA A 110 3.83 19.08 -3.38
CA ALA A 110 2.55 18.42 -3.57
C ALA A 110 2.57 17.36 -4.68
N GLY A 111 2.46 16.09 -4.30
CA GLY A 111 2.06 14.98 -5.19
C GLY A 111 3.17 14.04 -5.67
N GLN A 112 4.41 14.22 -5.25
CA GLN A 112 5.54 13.36 -5.63
C GLN A 112 5.77 12.27 -4.58
N PHE A 113 4.93 11.23 -4.58
CA PHE A 113 5.01 10.13 -3.63
C PHE A 113 6.22 9.24 -3.92
N ARG A 114 7.16 9.12 -2.96
CA ARG A 114 8.25 8.14 -3.04
C ARG A 114 7.80 6.80 -2.45
N THR A 115 8.16 5.71 -3.12
CA THR A 115 7.93 4.36 -2.60
C THR A 115 9.05 3.99 -1.64
N PRO A 116 8.75 3.55 -0.40
CA PRO A 116 9.77 3.09 0.53
C PRO A 116 10.58 1.92 -0.05
N ARG A 117 11.90 1.92 0.17
CA ARG A 117 12.82 0.97 -0.47
C ARG A 117 12.49 -0.49 -0.13
N HIS A 118 12.17 -0.80 1.13
CA HIS A 118 11.81 -2.15 1.54
C HIS A 118 10.51 -2.67 0.90
N ILE A 119 9.59 -1.77 0.53
CA ILE A 119 8.38 -2.13 -0.22
C ILE A 119 8.72 -2.41 -1.68
N ILE A 120 9.58 -1.58 -2.30
CA ILE A 120 10.10 -1.83 -3.65
C ILE A 120 10.75 -3.21 -3.70
N ASP A 121 11.68 -3.47 -2.78
CA ASP A 121 12.47 -4.70 -2.77
C ASP A 121 11.57 -5.93 -2.53
N PHE A 122 10.58 -5.83 -1.64
CA PHE A 122 9.57 -6.88 -1.46
C PHE A 122 8.79 -7.20 -2.76
N ILE A 123 8.32 -6.17 -3.47
CA ILE A 123 7.57 -6.37 -4.72
C ILE A 123 8.46 -6.99 -5.79
N VAL A 124 9.69 -6.48 -5.94
CA VAL A 124 10.68 -7.00 -6.90
C VAL A 124 11.01 -8.46 -6.59
N GLU A 125 11.15 -8.82 -5.32
CA GLU A 125 11.43 -10.18 -4.89
C GLU A 125 10.27 -11.13 -5.19
N VAL A 126 9.02 -10.71 -4.96
CA VAL A 126 7.83 -11.53 -5.24
C VAL A 126 7.59 -11.69 -6.75
N VAL A 127 7.78 -10.61 -7.54
CA VAL A 127 7.63 -10.64 -9.00
C VAL A 127 8.78 -11.38 -9.66
N ASP A 128 9.97 -11.31 -9.09
CA ASP A 128 11.14 -12.10 -9.48
C ASP A 128 11.58 -11.91 -10.95
N PRO A 129 11.97 -10.69 -11.39
CA PRO A 129 12.40 -10.42 -12.76
C PRO A 129 13.72 -11.13 -13.13
N LYS A 130 13.89 -11.48 -14.41
CA LYS A 130 15.01 -12.27 -14.95
C LYS A 130 15.81 -11.49 -16.00
N LYS A 131 17.07 -11.89 -16.19
CA LYS A 131 18.07 -11.18 -17.02
C LYS A 131 17.71 -10.98 -18.51
N ASN A 132 16.80 -11.79 -19.05
CA ASN A 132 16.43 -11.75 -20.48
C ASN A 132 15.09 -11.04 -20.74
N GLU A 133 14.41 -10.59 -19.70
CA GLU A 133 13.05 -10.05 -19.77
C GLU A 133 13.07 -8.54 -19.94
N THR A 134 12.04 -7.99 -20.58
CA THR A 134 11.81 -6.54 -20.64
C THR A 134 11.03 -6.07 -19.41
N ILE A 135 11.46 -4.96 -18.83
CA ILE A 135 10.93 -4.42 -17.57
C ILE A 135 10.50 -2.97 -17.77
N LEU A 136 9.25 -2.65 -17.43
CA LEU A 136 8.72 -1.29 -17.47
C LEU A 136 8.29 -0.82 -16.07
N ASP A 137 8.57 0.45 -15.78
CA ASP A 137 7.86 1.23 -14.78
C ASP A 137 7.15 2.43 -15.47
N PRO A 138 5.82 2.40 -15.65
CA PRO A 138 5.08 3.42 -16.38
C PRO A 138 4.81 4.71 -15.57
N ALA A 139 5.31 4.79 -14.34
CA ALA A 139 5.23 5.97 -13.47
C ALA A 139 6.49 6.01 -12.59
N CYS A 140 7.66 6.08 -13.23
CA CYS A 140 8.92 5.65 -12.62
C CYS A 140 9.46 6.56 -11.52
N GLY A 141 9.06 7.84 -11.46
CA GLY A 141 9.59 8.78 -10.48
C GLY A 141 11.12 8.84 -10.57
N THR A 142 11.82 8.40 -9.52
CA THR A 142 13.29 8.31 -9.49
C THR A 142 13.87 7.00 -10.03
N ALA A 143 13.07 6.15 -10.69
CA ALA A 143 13.46 4.82 -11.18
C ALA A 143 13.80 3.80 -10.06
N GLY A 144 13.16 3.94 -8.89
CA GLY A 144 13.43 3.08 -7.73
C GLY A 144 13.18 1.58 -8.01
N PHE A 145 12.09 1.24 -8.70
CA PHE A 145 11.79 -0.14 -9.10
C PHE A 145 12.79 -0.69 -10.12
N LEU A 146 13.17 0.11 -11.11
CA LEU A 146 14.13 -0.29 -12.15
C LEU A 146 15.51 -0.61 -11.54
N ILE A 147 16.00 0.23 -10.64
CA ILE A 147 17.26 0.00 -9.93
C ILE A 147 17.19 -1.25 -9.05
N SER A 148 16.08 -1.44 -8.32
CA SER A 148 15.91 -2.63 -7.47
C SER A 148 15.82 -3.91 -8.30
N ALA A 149 15.07 -3.91 -9.42
CA ALA A 149 15.01 -5.02 -10.36
C ALA A 149 16.39 -5.38 -10.93
N TYR A 150 17.18 -4.39 -11.32
CA TYR A 150 18.55 -4.60 -11.78
C TYR A 150 19.44 -5.21 -10.69
N LYS A 151 19.42 -4.67 -9.47
CA LYS A 151 20.17 -5.20 -8.32
C LYS A 151 19.74 -6.64 -7.98
N HIS A 152 18.44 -6.94 -8.05
CA HIS A 152 17.90 -8.29 -7.87
C HIS A 152 18.43 -9.27 -8.90
N ILE A 153 18.39 -8.92 -10.18
CA ILE A 153 18.90 -9.77 -11.26
C ILE A 153 20.41 -10.01 -11.11
N LEU A 154 21.19 -8.98 -10.77
CA LEU A 154 22.61 -9.15 -10.48
C LEU A 154 22.85 -10.11 -9.30
N LYS A 155 22.08 -9.97 -8.22
CA LYS A 155 22.15 -10.85 -7.04
C LYS A 155 21.85 -12.31 -7.40
N GLN A 156 20.84 -12.55 -8.25
CA GLN A 156 20.50 -13.90 -8.71
C GLN A 156 21.55 -14.55 -9.61
N ASN A 157 22.35 -13.73 -10.31
CA ASN A 157 23.40 -14.20 -11.21
C ASN A 157 24.80 -14.04 -10.60
N LYS A 158 24.92 -14.02 -9.26
CA LYS A 158 26.21 -13.81 -8.59
C LYS A 158 27.19 -14.98 -8.82
N GLU A 159 26.70 -16.22 -8.77
CA GLU A 159 27.53 -17.42 -8.97
C GLU A 159 28.06 -17.54 -10.40
N LYS A 160 27.23 -17.20 -11.39
CA LYS A 160 27.61 -17.06 -12.79
C LYS A 160 27.36 -15.63 -13.24
N SER A 161 28.32 -14.77 -12.95
CA SER A 161 28.27 -13.34 -13.27
C SER A 161 27.90 -13.12 -14.73
N LEU A 162 27.05 -12.12 -14.97
CA LEU A 162 26.64 -11.74 -16.32
C LEU A 162 27.86 -11.33 -17.13
N THR A 163 27.93 -11.82 -18.37
CA THR A 163 28.88 -11.29 -19.36
C THR A 163 28.61 -9.80 -19.62
N PRO A 164 29.59 -9.04 -20.13
CA PRO A 164 29.38 -7.63 -20.51
C PRO A 164 28.18 -7.43 -21.45
N ASP A 165 28.01 -8.33 -22.42
CA ASP A 165 26.89 -8.29 -23.37
C ASP A 165 25.54 -8.58 -22.70
N GLU A 166 25.48 -9.57 -21.81
CA GLU A 166 24.26 -9.86 -21.03
C GLU A 166 23.90 -8.68 -20.11
N LYS A 167 24.90 -8.03 -19.51
CA LYS A 167 24.70 -6.86 -18.67
C LYS A 167 24.19 -5.67 -19.48
N LEU A 168 24.77 -5.42 -20.65
CA LEU A 168 24.32 -4.38 -21.57
C LEU A 168 22.89 -4.64 -22.06
N LYS A 169 22.58 -5.89 -22.42
CA LYS A 169 21.23 -6.31 -22.81
C LYS A 169 20.23 -6.11 -21.68
N LEU A 170 20.58 -6.55 -20.47
CA LEU A 170 19.77 -6.32 -19.28
C LEU A 170 19.48 -4.83 -19.10
N MET A 171 20.51 -3.98 -19.11
CA MET A 171 20.34 -2.53 -18.93
C MET A 171 19.44 -1.91 -20.03
N ASN A 172 19.54 -2.41 -21.26
CA ASN A 172 18.71 -2.00 -22.39
C ASN A 172 17.26 -2.52 -22.32
N ASN A 173 16.98 -3.52 -21.50
CA ASN A 173 15.65 -4.08 -21.32
C ASN A 173 14.81 -3.32 -20.27
N LEU A 174 15.42 -2.42 -19.49
CA LEU A 174 14.74 -1.63 -18.47
C LEU A 174 14.31 -0.28 -19.06
N ALA A 175 13.02 0.03 -18.96
CA ALA A 175 12.43 1.29 -19.42
C ALA A 175 11.56 1.93 -18.33
N GLY A 176 11.49 3.27 -18.32
CA GLY A 176 10.67 4.02 -17.36
C GLY A 176 9.99 5.23 -17.99
N TYR A 177 8.74 5.49 -17.62
CA TYR A 177 7.97 6.65 -18.07
C TYR A 177 7.64 7.56 -16.90
N ASP A 178 7.79 8.86 -17.08
CA ASP A 178 7.25 9.86 -16.16
C ASP A 178 6.79 11.10 -16.94
N ILE A 179 5.71 11.73 -16.48
CA ILE A 179 5.17 12.94 -17.10
C ILE A 179 5.96 14.19 -16.68
N SER A 180 6.63 14.16 -15.52
CA SER A 180 7.37 15.31 -14.99
C SER A 180 8.78 15.37 -15.56
N PRO A 181 9.17 16.45 -16.26
CA PRO A 181 10.53 16.62 -16.75
C PRO A 181 11.58 16.54 -15.63
N ASP A 182 11.25 17.02 -14.43
CA ASP A 182 12.16 16.97 -13.29
C ASP A 182 12.34 15.55 -12.75
N MET A 183 11.27 14.73 -12.73
CA MET A 183 11.40 13.31 -12.38
C MET A 183 12.19 12.54 -13.42
N VAL A 184 11.98 12.79 -14.71
CA VAL A 184 12.76 12.20 -15.79
C VAL A 184 14.25 12.50 -15.58
N LYS A 185 14.61 13.75 -15.30
CA LYS A 185 16.01 14.12 -14.99
C LYS A 185 16.55 13.38 -13.77
N LEU A 186 15.79 13.33 -12.67
CA LEU A 186 16.21 12.63 -11.46
C LEU A 186 16.40 11.12 -11.70
N ALA A 187 15.50 10.48 -12.44
CA ALA A 187 15.63 9.08 -12.84
C ALA A 187 16.85 8.84 -13.74
N LEU A 188 17.09 9.72 -14.73
CA LEU A 188 18.26 9.64 -15.61
C LEU A 188 19.57 9.72 -14.80
N VAL A 189 19.69 10.70 -13.89
CA VAL A 189 20.86 10.82 -13.00
C VAL A 189 20.98 9.58 -12.13
N ASN A 190 19.89 9.15 -11.49
CA ASN A 190 19.92 8.03 -10.56
C ASN A 190 20.34 6.72 -11.23
N MET A 191 19.78 6.43 -12.40
CA MET A 191 20.15 5.27 -13.21
C MET A 191 21.62 5.38 -13.65
N TYR A 192 22.08 6.55 -14.10
CA TYR A 192 23.47 6.75 -14.48
C TYR A 192 24.44 6.47 -13.33
N LEU A 193 24.14 6.97 -12.14
CA LEU A 193 24.93 6.71 -10.92
C LEU A 193 24.94 5.23 -10.52
N HIS A 194 23.92 4.47 -10.93
CA HIS A 194 23.85 3.01 -10.78
C HIS A 194 24.47 2.24 -11.96
N GLY A 195 25.19 2.93 -12.85
CA GLY A 195 25.98 2.35 -13.94
C GLY A 195 25.28 2.28 -15.29
N PHE A 196 24.07 2.83 -15.44
CA PHE A 196 23.36 2.87 -16.70
C PHE A 196 23.91 3.97 -17.62
N LEU A 197 24.68 3.57 -18.63
CA LEU A 197 25.29 4.51 -19.58
C LEU A 197 24.24 5.20 -20.47
N GLU A 198 23.22 4.44 -20.88
CA GLU A 198 22.12 4.93 -21.73
C GLU A 198 20.76 4.50 -21.13
N PRO A 199 20.32 5.11 -20.01
CA PRO A 199 19.05 4.76 -19.38
C PRO A 199 17.85 5.08 -20.30
N LYS A 200 16.92 4.14 -20.47
CA LYS A 200 15.70 4.35 -21.27
C LYS A 200 14.56 4.96 -20.43
N ILE A 201 14.75 6.20 -20.00
CA ILE A 201 13.72 6.98 -19.31
C ILE A 201 13.10 7.97 -20.29
N HIS A 202 11.77 8.02 -20.33
CA HIS A 202 11.03 8.86 -21.29
C HIS A 202 10.09 9.82 -20.59
N GLU A 203 10.14 11.09 -21.01
CA GLU A 203 9.11 12.08 -20.71
C GLU A 203 7.83 11.71 -21.48
N TYR A 204 6.89 11.07 -20.80
CA TYR A 204 5.73 10.44 -21.41
C TYR A 204 4.52 10.48 -20.47
N ASP A 205 3.40 11.01 -20.97
CA ASP A 205 2.10 10.90 -20.28
C ASP A 205 1.45 9.56 -20.63
N THR A 206 1.63 8.59 -19.73
CA THR A 206 1.11 7.22 -19.84
C THR A 206 -0.40 7.16 -20.12
N LEU A 207 -1.18 8.16 -19.69
CA LEU A 207 -2.63 8.08 -19.72
C LEU A 207 -3.27 8.85 -20.88
N THR A 208 -2.62 9.92 -21.37
CA THR A 208 -3.20 10.75 -22.44
C THR A 208 -2.58 10.51 -23.82
N SER A 209 -1.36 9.99 -23.88
CA SER A 209 -0.68 9.68 -25.13
C SER A 209 -0.83 8.21 -25.52
N ASP A 210 -0.97 7.93 -26.82
CA ASP A 210 -1.01 6.58 -27.38
C ASP A 210 0.25 6.19 -28.18
N LYS A 211 1.25 7.09 -28.27
CA LYS A 211 2.48 6.89 -29.07
C LYS A 211 3.26 5.63 -28.72
N ARG A 212 3.15 5.13 -27.49
CA ARG A 212 3.83 3.93 -26.97
C ARG A 212 2.88 2.78 -26.64
N TRP A 213 1.64 2.84 -27.12
CA TRP A 213 0.62 1.86 -26.72
C TRP A 213 0.90 0.44 -27.25
N ASP A 214 1.63 0.32 -28.36
CA ASP A 214 1.94 -1.00 -28.95
C ASP A 214 3.18 -1.66 -28.34
N GLU A 215 3.73 -1.09 -27.27
CA GLU A 215 4.84 -1.67 -26.52
C GLU A 215 4.34 -2.62 -25.43
N THR A 216 4.91 -3.82 -25.35
CA THR A 216 4.56 -4.82 -24.32
C THR A 216 5.79 -5.28 -23.56
N PHE A 217 5.61 -5.61 -22.28
CA PHE A 217 6.70 -5.94 -21.36
C PHE A 217 6.45 -7.25 -20.62
N ASP A 218 7.52 -8.00 -20.37
CA ASP A 218 7.45 -9.24 -19.59
C ASP A 218 7.19 -8.96 -18.11
N VAL A 219 7.73 -7.85 -17.61
CA VAL A 219 7.59 -7.43 -16.21
C VAL A 219 7.18 -5.97 -16.12
N ILE A 220 6.15 -5.68 -15.32
CA ILE A 220 5.78 -4.30 -14.98
C ILE A 220 5.79 -4.10 -13.46
N LEU A 221 6.57 -3.13 -12.99
CA LEU A 221 6.72 -2.80 -11.57
C LEU A 221 6.40 -1.32 -11.39
N ALA A 222 5.42 -0.99 -10.55
CA ALA A 222 4.92 0.38 -10.52
C ALA A 222 4.35 0.81 -9.16
N ASN A 223 4.51 2.10 -8.85
CA ASN A 223 3.71 2.80 -7.87
C ASN A 223 3.05 4.03 -8.53
N PRO A 224 1.95 3.84 -9.28
CA PRO A 224 1.26 4.94 -9.94
C PRO A 224 0.71 5.98 -8.94
N PRO A 225 0.47 7.23 -9.39
CA PRO A 225 -0.04 8.29 -8.53
C PRO A 225 -1.39 7.91 -7.89
N PHE A 226 -1.50 8.15 -6.57
CA PHE A 226 -2.72 7.85 -5.80
C PHE A 226 -3.85 8.87 -6.00
N MET A 227 -3.54 9.99 -6.63
CA MET A 227 -4.45 11.11 -6.80
C MET A 227 -4.68 11.38 -8.28
N THR A 228 -5.93 11.64 -8.61
CA THR A 228 -6.32 12.19 -9.91
C THR A 228 -6.37 13.72 -9.82
N PRO A 229 -5.82 14.47 -10.80
CA PRO A 229 -5.94 15.93 -10.86
C PRO A 229 -7.39 16.44 -10.75
N LYS A 230 -7.56 17.66 -10.23
CA LYS A 230 -8.86 18.33 -10.22
C LYS A 230 -9.32 18.53 -11.67
N GLY A 231 -10.45 17.92 -12.03
CA GLY A 231 -10.96 17.88 -13.42
C GLY A 231 -10.95 16.48 -14.04
N GLY A 232 -10.26 15.52 -13.43
CA GLY A 232 -10.11 14.18 -14.00
C GLY A 232 -9.04 14.12 -15.09
N ILE A 233 -8.82 12.93 -15.64
CA ILE A 233 -7.96 12.72 -16.80
C ILE A 233 -8.83 12.46 -18.02
N VAL A 234 -8.41 12.98 -19.17
CA VAL A 234 -9.01 12.68 -20.47
C VAL A 234 -8.08 11.71 -21.18
N PRO A 235 -8.29 10.39 -21.04
CA PRO A 235 -7.43 9.41 -21.70
C PRO A 235 -7.72 9.35 -23.21
N HIS A 236 -6.77 8.79 -23.97
CA HIS A 236 -7.05 8.41 -25.35
C HIS A 236 -8.03 7.21 -25.41
N LYS A 237 -8.50 6.85 -26.61
CA LYS A 237 -9.65 5.92 -26.77
C LYS A 237 -9.33 4.42 -26.66
N ARG A 238 -8.07 4.04 -26.47
CA ARG A 238 -7.66 2.61 -26.52
C ARG A 238 -7.78 1.87 -25.18
N PHE A 239 -8.03 2.60 -24.08
CA PHE A 239 -8.30 1.98 -22.78
C PHE A 239 -9.53 1.08 -22.83
N SER A 240 -9.42 -0.11 -22.22
CA SER A 240 -10.52 -1.06 -22.15
C SER A 240 -11.60 -0.57 -21.18
N ILE A 241 -11.21 0.23 -20.18
CA ILE A 241 -12.11 0.81 -19.19
C ILE A 241 -12.25 2.32 -19.41
N GLN A 242 -13.48 2.75 -19.69
CA GLN A 242 -13.82 4.16 -19.80
C GLN A 242 -13.85 4.81 -18.41
N ALA A 243 -12.72 5.38 -18.00
CA ALA A 243 -12.55 6.05 -16.71
C ALA A 243 -11.84 7.40 -16.86
N ASN A 244 -12.02 8.28 -15.87
CA ASN A 244 -11.31 9.56 -15.77
C ASN A 244 -10.43 9.64 -14.51
N ARG A 245 -10.19 8.47 -13.88
CA ARG A 245 -9.43 8.32 -12.63
C ARG A 245 -8.06 7.73 -12.94
N ALA A 246 -7.00 8.41 -12.54
CA ALA A 246 -5.62 8.01 -12.79
C ALA A 246 -5.37 6.57 -12.30
N GLU A 247 -5.76 6.29 -11.07
CA GLU A 247 -5.55 5.01 -10.42
C GLU A 247 -6.27 3.84 -11.12
N VAL A 248 -7.36 4.10 -11.84
CA VAL A 248 -8.08 3.07 -12.61
C VAL A 248 -7.40 2.86 -13.96
N LEU A 249 -7.05 3.97 -14.64
CA LEU A 249 -6.44 3.94 -15.96
C LEU A 249 -5.04 3.33 -15.92
N PHE A 250 -4.23 3.60 -14.89
CA PHE A 250 -2.92 2.97 -14.76
C PHE A 250 -3.00 1.45 -14.59
N VAL A 251 -3.98 0.94 -13.84
CA VAL A 251 -4.14 -0.52 -13.68
C VAL A 251 -4.57 -1.13 -15.02
N ASP A 252 -5.50 -0.49 -15.74
CA ASP A 252 -5.90 -0.94 -17.09
C ASP A 252 -4.72 -0.92 -18.08
N TYR A 253 -3.93 0.18 -18.09
CA TYR A 253 -2.71 0.29 -18.89
C TYR A 253 -1.77 -0.89 -18.64
N ILE A 254 -1.45 -1.17 -17.37
CA ILE A 254 -0.49 -2.21 -17.01
C ILE A 254 -0.98 -3.58 -17.46
N MET A 255 -2.27 -3.89 -17.29
CA MET A 255 -2.84 -5.16 -17.74
C MET A 255 -2.76 -5.33 -19.27
N GLU A 256 -3.00 -4.27 -20.04
CA GLU A 256 -2.95 -4.29 -21.50
C GLU A 256 -1.50 -4.37 -22.05
N HIS A 257 -0.51 -3.89 -21.30
CA HIS A 257 0.89 -3.83 -21.74
C HIS A 257 1.74 -5.00 -21.23
N LEU A 258 1.15 -5.97 -20.53
CA LEU A 258 1.82 -7.23 -20.18
C LEU A 258 1.84 -8.19 -21.38
N THR A 259 2.97 -8.87 -21.59
CA THR A 259 3.01 -9.98 -22.55
C THR A 259 2.08 -11.14 -22.12
N ILE A 260 1.87 -12.11 -23.01
CA ILE A 260 1.03 -13.30 -22.73
C ILE A 260 1.49 -14.10 -21.50
N LYS A 261 2.78 -13.97 -21.14
CA LYS A 261 3.42 -14.57 -19.97
C LYS A 261 3.86 -13.52 -18.94
N GLY A 262 3.41 -12.29 -19.12
CA GLY A 262 3.83 -11.16 -18.34
C GLY A 262 3.34 -11.24 -16.90
N ARG A 263 4.07 -10.56 -16.02
CA ARG A 263 3.76 -10.44 -14.60
C ARG A 263 3.99 -9.02 -14.11
N ALA A 264 3.24 -8.63 -13.10
CA ALA A 264 3.36 -7.28 -12.55
C ALA A 264 3.22 -7.24 -11.03
N GLY A 265 3.83 -6.21 -10.44
CA GLY A 265 3.64 -5.83 -9.06
C GLY A 265 3.32 -4.35 -8.98
N ILE A 266 2.09 -4.01 -8.58
CA ILE A 266 1.55 -2.64 -8.69
C ILE A 266 1.02 -2.19 -7.34
N ILE A 267 1.45 -1.02 -6.88
CA ILE A 267 0.87 -0.38 -5.69
C ILE A 267 -0.35 0.43 -6.10
N VAL A 268 -1.48 0.22 -5.44
CA VAL A 268 -2.74 0.92 -5.70
C VAL A 268 -3.34 1.48 -4.41
N PRO A 269 -4.11 2.58 -4.48
CA PRO A 269 -4.96 2.98 -3.38
C PRO A 269 -5.96 1.85 -3.06
N GLU A 270 -6.22 1.60 -1.78
CA GLU A 270 -7.11 0.50 -1.36
C GLU A 270 -8.52 0.62 -1.96
N GLY A 271 -8.92 1.84 -2.36
CA GLY A 271 -10.16 2.09 -3.08
C GLY A 271 -10.33 1.31 -4.39
N ILE A 272 -9.25 0.89 -5.07
CA ILE A 272 -9.35 -0.01 -6.23
C ILE A 272 -10.05 -1.33 -5.86
N ILE A 273 -9.81 -1.83 -4.64
CA ILE A 273 -10.31 -3.12 -4.15
C ILE A 273 -11.77 -3.02 -3.69
N PHE A 274 -12.21 -1.90 -3.10
CA PHE A 274 -13.53 -1.85 -2.44
C PHE A 274 -14.52 -0.81 -2.97
N GLN A 275 -14.13 0.16 -3.81
CA GLN A 275 -15.06 1.20 -4.26
C GLN A 275 -16.15 0.64 -5.19
N SER A 276 -17.42 0.92 -4.90
CA SER A 276 -18.57 0.38 -5.64
C SER A 276 -18.96 1.14 -6.92
N LYS A 277 -18.22 2.19 -7.32
CA LYS A 277 -18.48 2.92 -8.57
C LYS A 277 -18.34 1.96 -9.78
N ASN A 278 -19.18 2.13 -10.79
CA ASN A 278 -19.24 1.23 -11.96
C ASN A 278 -17.87 0.97 -12.61
N THR A 279 -17.03 1.99 -12.77
CA THR A 279 -15.69 1.86 -13.36
C THR A 279 -14.74 1.01 -12.51
N TYR A 280 -14.79 1.12 -11.19
CA TYR A 280 -13.99 0.32 -10.27
C TYR A 280 -14.50 -1.13 -10.21
N THR A 281 -15.82 -1.33 -10.28
CA THR A 281 -16.41 -2.66 -10.39
C THR A 281 -16.05 -3.34 -11.72
N ALA A 282 -16.07 -2.59 -12.82
CA ALA A 282 -15.62 -3.09 -14.12
C ALA A 282 -14.15 -3.48 -14.09
N LEU A 283 -13.29 -2.62 -13.52
CA LEU A 283 -11.87 -2.93 -13.32
C LEU A 283 -11.70 -4.21 -12.50
N ARG A 284 -12.39 -4.37 -11.36
CA ARG A 284 -12.28 -5.59 -10.56
C ARG A 284 -12.74 -6.85 -11.27
N LYS A 285 -13.76 -6.78 -12.12
CA LYS A 285 -14.14 -7.93 -12.96
C LYS A 285 -12.99 -8.31 -13.90
N LYS A 286 -12.42 -7.32 -14.60
CA LYS A 286 -11.26 -7.52 -15.47
C LYS A 286 -10.07 -8.09 -14.69
N LEU A 287 -9.77 -7.55 -13.50
CA LEU A 287 -8.70 -8.05 -12.63
C LEU A 287 -8.85 -9.54 -12.29
N LEU A 288 -10.07 -10.00 -11.99
CA LEU A 288 -10.35 -11.41 -11.69
C LEU A 288 -10.27 -12.31 -12.94
N GLU A 289 -10.46 -11.74 -14.12
CA GLU A 289 -10.39 -12.44 -15.40
C GLU A 289 -8.93 -12.54 -15.91
N ASP A 290 -8.16 -11.48 -15.72
CA ASP A 290 -6.88 -11.18 -16.38
C ASP A 290 -5.72 -11.07 -15.38
N GLY A 291 -5.23 -12.20 -14.85
CA GLY A 291 -3.86 -12.23 -14.31
C GLY A 291 -3.71 -12.03 -12.80
N LEU A 292 -4.68 -11.47 -12.07
CA LEU A 292 -4.51 -11.21 -10.64
C LEU A 292 -4.38 -12.52 -9.84
N PHE A 293 -3.23 -12.74 -9.19
CA PHE A 293 -3.02 -13.93 -8.34
C PHE A 293 -2.84 -13.60 -6.86
N ALA A 294 -2.46 -12.38 -6.50
CA ALA A 294 -2.38 -11.97 -5.10
C ALA A 294 -2.68 -10.49 -4.87
N VAL A 295 -3.21 -10.19 -3.69
CA VAL A 295 -3.43 -8.85 -3.16
C VAL A 295 -2.80 -8.78 -1.78
N VAL A 296 -1.89 -7.83 -1.57
CA VAL A 296 -1.25 -7.58 -0.27
C VAL A 296 -1.73 -6.23 0.27
N SER A 297 -2.59 -6.24 1.28
CA SER A 297 -3.08 -5.05 1.96
C SER A 297 -2.01 -4.51 2.91
N LEU A 298 -1.61 -3.25 2.72
CA LEU A 298 -0.62 -2.58 3.55
C LEU A 298 -1.31 -1.76 4.67
N PRO A 299 -0.65 -1.58 5.82
CA PRO A 299 -1.18 -0.70 6.87
C PRO A 299 -1.21 0.77 6.41
N ALA A 300 -2.17 1.54 6.93
CA ALA A 300 -2.20 2.98 6.69
C ALA A 300 -0.98 3.63 7.34
N GLY A 301 -0.27 4.48 6.60
CA GLY A 301 0.96 5.13 7.06
C GLY A 301 2.26 4.53 6.53
N VAL A 302 2.21 3.45 5.73
CA VAL A 302 3.39 2.93 4.99
C VAL A 302 4.00 3.96 4.03
N PHE A 303 3.24 5.00 3.66
CA PHE A 303 3.74 6.08 2.81
C PHE A 303 3.92 7.40 3.56
N ASN A 304 3.87 7.39 4.90
CA ASN A 304 4.16 8.59 5.68
C ASN A 304 5.65 8.99 5.56
N PRO A 305 5.97 10.29 5.59
CA PRO A 305 5.05 11.43 5.73
C PRO A 305 4.38 11.87 4.41
N TYR A 306 4.69 11.22 3.28
CA TYR A 306 4.23 11.61 1.95
C TYR A 306 2.71 11.47 1.77
N SER A 307 2.14 10.37 2.26
CA SER A 307 0.72 10.06 2.12
C SER A 307 0.19 9.21 3.28
N GLY A 308 -0.95 9.64 3.83
CA GLY A 308 -1.77 8.82 4.73
C GLY A 308 -2.71 7.85 4.01
N VAL A 309 -2.70 7.82 2.66
CA VAL A 309 -3.55 6.92 1.89
C VAL A 309 -3.18 5.47 2.21
N LYS A 310 -4.19 4.68 2.59
CA LYS A 310 -4.02 3.23 2.72
C LYS A 310 -3.96 2.60 1.33
N THR A 311 -2.97 1.75 1.13
CA THR A 311 -2.63 1.16 -0.17
C THR A 311 -2.63 -0.35 -0.11
N SER A 312 -2.57 -0.98 -1.27
CA SER A 312 -2.40 -2.41 -1.42
C SER A 312 -1.52 -2.68 -2.63
N ILE A 313 -0.88 -3.84 -2.65
CA ILE A 313 -0.09 -4.31 -3.78
C ILE A 313 -0.92 -5.35 -4.52
N LEU A 314 -1.07 -5.18 -5.82
CA LEU A 314 -1.67 -6.15 -6.72
C LEU A 314 -0.53 -6.90 -7.44
N PHE A 315 -0.58 -8.22 -7.41
CA PHE A 315 0.34 -9.06 -8.16
C PHE A 315 -0.38 -9.79 -9.28
N PHE A 316 0.19 -9.67 -10.48
CA PHE A 316 -0.31 -10.26 -11.71
C PHE A 316 0.68 -11.29 -12.23
N ASP A 317 0.17 -12.38 -12.76
CA ASP A 317 0.93 -13.37 -13.49
C ASP A 317 -0.03 -14.08 -14.47
N ASN A 318 0.17 -13.82 -15.75
CA ASN A 318 -0.69 -14.32 -16.82
C ASN A 318 -0.56 -15.84 -17.05
N GLU A 319 0.48 -16.50 -16.52
CA GLU A 319 0.58 -17.95 -16.52
C GLU A 319 -0.06 -18.58 -15.28
N VAL A 320 -0.01 -17.92 -14.11
CA VAL A 320 -0.71 -18.37 -12.89
C VAL A 320 -2.23 -18.25 -13.05
N SER A 321 -2.74 -17.15 -13.61
CA SER A 321 -4.19 -16.93 -13.78
C SER A 321 -4.88 -17.88 -14.77
N LYS A 322 -4.11 -18.52 -15.65
CA LYS A 322 -4.59 -19.62 -16.52
C LYS A 322 -4.75 -20.92 -15.75
N ARG A 323 -3.97 -21.11 -14.69
CA ARG A 323 -4.01 -22.30 -13.84
C ARG A 323 -5.08 -22.19 -12.76
N THR A 324 -5.38 -20.98 -12.30
CA THR A 324 -6.44 -20.77 -11.31
C THR A 324 -7.14 -19.43 -11.44
N LYS A 325 -8.44 -19.40 -11.09
CA LYS A 325 -9.26 -18.17 -10.97
C LYS A 325 -9.33 -17.63 -9.55
N ASP A 326 -8.62 -18.29 -8.65
CA ASP A 326 -8.62 -18.09 -7.23
C ASP A 326 -7.38 -17.23 -6.89
N PHE A 327 -7.53 -16.18 -6.06
CA PHE A 327 -6.42 -15.27 -5.71
C PHE A 327 -6.14 -15.23 -4.21
N LEU A 328 -4.87 -14.98 -3.85
CA LEU A 328 -4.41 -14.87 -2.47
C LEU A 328 -4.66 -13.45 -1.92
N PHE A 329 -5.20 -13.32 -0.72
CA PHE A 329 -5.25 -12.04 -0.01
C PHE A 329 -4.41 -12.10 1.27
N VAL A 330 -3.38 -11.27 1.35
CA VAL A 330 -2.50 -11.14 2.51
C VAL A 330 -2.71 -9.78 3.15
N LYS A 331 -2.79 -9.73 4.48
CA LYS A 331 -2.83 -8.49 5.24
C LYS A 331 -1.52 -8.33 6.01
N ILE A 332 -0.78 -7.26 5.70
CA ILE A 332 0.40 -6.83 6.44
C ILE A 332 -0.09 -5.91 7.57
N GLN A 333 0.35 -6.19 8.79
CA GLN A 333 0.10 -5.31 9.94
C GLN A 333 1.30 -4.42 10.22
N ASN A 334 2.51 -4.96 10.05
CA ASN A 334 3.76 -4.25 10.32
C ASN A 334 4.73 -4.49 9.16
N ASP A 335 5.33 -3.43 8.64
CA ASP A 335 6.26 -3.49 7.51
C ASP A 335 7.73 -3.31 7.93
N GLY A 336 8.02 -3.44 9.23
CA GLY A 336 9.35 -3.21 9.81
C GLY A 336 9.58 -1.77 10.29
N PHE A 337 8.60 -0.88 10.17
CA PHE A 337 8.69 0.51 10.65
C PHE A 337 7.43 0.93 11.42
N ASP A 338 7.56 1.90 12.32
CA ASP A 338 6.40 2.57 12.90
C ASP A 338 5.60 3.29 11.80
N LEU A 339 4.30 3.49 12.02
CA LEU A 339 3.41 4.13 11.05
C LEU A 339 3.35 5.66 11.24
N GLY A 340 4.26 6.23 12.04
CA GLY A 340 4.35 7.65 12.30
C GLY A 340 5.03 8.40 11.15
N ALA A 341 5.03 9.73 11.21
CA ALA A 341 5.70 10.58 10.21
C ALA A 341 7.21 10.32 10.11
N GLN A 342 7.83 9.87 11.20
CA GLN A 342 9.27 9.60 11.26
C GLN A 342 9.66 8.21 10.75
N ARG A 343 8.71 7.28 10.61
CA ARG A 343 8.93 5.90 10.15
C ARG A 343 10.17 5.26 10.79
N ARG A 344 10.21 5.18 12.12
CA ARG A 344 11.37 4.60 12.81
C ARG A 344 11.34 3.07 12.70
N PRO A 345 12.49 2.39 12.51
CA PRO A 345 12.54 0.93 12.47
C PRO A 345 11.94 0.29 13.73
N ILE A 346 11.24 -0.83 13.56
CA ILE A 346 10.69 -1.66 14.64
C ILE A 346 10.95 -3.15 14.37
N ASP A 347 10.93 -3.97 15.41
CA ASP A 347 11.22 -5.41 15.30
C ASP A 347 10.15 -6.21 14.55
N LYS A 348 8.92 -5.69 14.46
CA LYS A 348 7.79 -6.38 13.82
C LYS A 348 7.81 -6.15 12.31
N ASN A 349 7.94 -7.22 11.53
CA ASN A 349 7.88 -7.16 10.07
C ASN A 349 7.22 -8.41 9.48
N ASP A 350 6.06 -8.22 8.84
CA ASP A 350 5.30 -9.30 8.21
C ASP A 350 5.69 -9.53 6.74
N LEU A 351 6.45 -8.63 6.11
CA LEU A 351 6.81 -8.73 4.70
C LEU A 351 7.62 -10.01 4.38
N PRO A 352 8.62 -10.42 5.18
CA PRO A 352 9.32 -11.68 4.94
C PRO A 352 8.38 -12.89 5.05
N LEU A 353 7.40 -12.83 5.96
CA LEU A 353 6.41 -13.89 6.16
C LEU A 353 5.43 -14.00 4.99
N ALA A 354 5.14 -12.87 4.33
CA ALA A 354 4.36 -12.84 3.10
C ALA A 354 5.14 -13.40 1.89
N ASN A 355 6.47 -13.47 2.00
CA ASN A 355 7.37 -14.01 0.98
C ASN A 355 7.78 -15.47 1.26
N THR A 356 7.77 -15.93 2.52
CA THR A 356 8.13 -17.32 2.85
C THR A 356 7.04 -18.33 2.52
N ASP A 357 7.45 -19.27 1.68
CA ASP A 357 6.87 -20.57 1.34
C ASP A 357 5.50 -20.59 0.66
N LYS A 358 5.57 -20.56 -0.67
CA LYS A 358 4.57 -21.08 -1.63
C LYS A 358 4.18 -22.56 -1.39
N SER A 359 4.70 -23.21 -0.34
CA SER A 359 4.56 -24.63 -0.03
C SER A 359 3.87 -24.97 1.29
N LEU A 360 3.69 -24.08 2.28
CA LEU A 360 3.24 -24.54 3.62
C LEU A 360 1.72 -24.82 3.69
N VAL A 361 1.37 -25.97 4.27
CA VAL A 361 -0.01 -26.50 4.38
C VAL A 361 -0.35 -26.82 5.84
N LEU A 362 -1.49 -26.34 6.33
CA LEU A 362 -1.91 -26.51 7.73
C LEU A 362 -2.93 -27.65 7.90
N TYR A 363 -2.60 -28.65 8.71
CA TYR A 363 -3.52 -29.69 9.17
C TYR A 363 -4.07 -29.39 10.56
N GLN A 364 -5.36 -29.60 10.78
CA GLN A 364 -5.99 -29.48 12.09
C GLN A 364 -6.19 -30.86 12.72
N SER A 365 -5.48 -31.10 13.81
CA SER A 365 -5.59 -32.29 14.67
C SER A 365 -6.42 -31.96 15.92
N SER A 366 -6.87 -32.98 16.64
CA SER A 366 -7.57 -32.84 17.93
C SER A 366 -6.69 -32.23 19.04
N LYS A 367 -5.35 -32.21 18.87
CA LYS A 367 -4.39 -31.69 19.84
C LYS A 367 -3.78 -30.33 19.46
N GLY A 368 -4.00 -29.85 18.23
CA GLY A 368 -3.34 -28.65 17.73
C GLY A 368 -3.36 -28.54 16.21
N SER A 369 -2.68 -27.51 15.69
CA SER A 369 -2.48 -27.33 14.26
C SER A 369 -1.05 -27.72 13.90
N ILE A 370 -0.90 -28.60 12.93
CA ILE A 370 0.37 -29.11 12.46
C ILE A 370 0.65 -28.50 11.10
N GLU A 371 1.83 -27.91 10.93
CA GLU A 371 2.28 -27.33 9.66
C GLU A 371 3.09 -28.35 8.87
N PHE A 372 2.76 -28.52 7.59
CA PHE A 372 3.46 -29.39 6.65
C PHE A 372 4.07 -28.59 5.51
N LYS A 373 5.17 -29.09 4.94
CA LYS A 373 5.74 -28.52 3.73
C LYS A 373 5.16 -29.25 2.51
N GLY A 374 4.26 -28.61 1.79
CA GLY A 374 3.69 -29.09 0.53
C GLY A 374 4.70 -29.10 -0.61
N ASP A 375 4.67 -30.16 -1.39
CA ASP A 375 5.37 -30.29 -2.66
C ASP A 375 4.33 -30.68 -3.72
N PHE A 376 3.67 -29.65 -4.23
CA PHE A 376 2.58 -29.79 -5.20
C PHE A 376 3.07 -30.20 -6.58
N SER A 377 4.39 -30.17 -6.84
CA SER A 377 4.95 -30.66 -8.10
C SER A 377 4.99 -32.18 -8.16
N ASN A 378 5.09 -32.83 -7.00
CA ASN A 378 5.11 -34.29 -6.83
C ASN A 378 3.86 -34.81 -6.11
N ASP A 379 2.76 -34.03 -6.10
CA ASP A 379 1.48 -34.37 -5.44
C ASP A 379 1.63 -34.86 -3.99
N THR A 380 2.54 -34.25 -3.23
CA THR A 380 2.91 -34.74 -1.90
C THR A 380 3.10 -33.62 -0.88
N PHE A 381 3.34 -34.00 0.37
CA PHE A 381 3.84 -33.11 1.39
C PHE A 381 4.83 -33.84 2.29
N TRP A 382 5.70 -33.05 2.89
CA TRP A 382 6.83 -33.48 3.67
C TRP A 382 6.56 -33.24 5.16
N ALA A 383 6.80 -34.27 5.96
CA ALA A 383 6.66 -34.25 7.41
C ALA A 383 7.87 -34.86 8.11
N THR A 384 8.27 -34.28 9.24
CA THR A 384 9.21 -34.88 10.18
C THR A 384 8.54 -35.99 10.98
N GLN A 385 9.33 -36.92 11.56
CA GLN A 385 8.80 -37.96 12.45
C GLN A 385 8.00 -37.40 13.63
N ALA A 386 8.37 -36.21 14.13
CA ALA A 386 7.66 -35.53 15.21
C ALA A 386 6.25 -35.08 14.78
N GLN A 387 6.13 -34.50 13.58
CA GLN A 387 4.83 -34.11 13.02
C GLN A 387 3.95 -35.34 12.73
N ILE A 388 4.52 -36.43 12.20
CA ILE A 388 3.81 -37.69 11.98
C ILE A 388 3.30 -38.26 13.31
N ALA A 389 4.13 -38.25 14.34
CA ALA A 389 3.76 -38.69 15.69
C ALA A 389 2.59 -37.86 16.25
N GLU A 390 2.60 -36.56 16.01
CA GLU A 390 1.54 -35.65 16.45
C GLU A 390 0.22 -35.86 15.69
N VAL A 391 0.27 -36.14 14.38
CA VAL A 391 -0.92 -36.50 13.58
C VAL A 391 -1.60 -37.73 14.16
N PHE A 392 -0.84 -38.80 14.38
CA PHE A 392 -1.40 -40.10 14.80
C PHE A 392 -1.51 -40.26 16.32
N GLY A 393 -1.06 -39.27 17.09
CA GLY A 393 -1.16 -39.25 18.54
C GLY A 393 -0.30 -40.32 19.24
N VAL A 394 0.82 -40.72 18.64
CA VAL A 394 1.75 -41.73 19.17
C VAL A 394 3.11 -41.11 19.51
N GLU A 395 3.99 -41.85 20.17
CA GLU A 395 5.36 -41.39 20.41
C GLU A 395 6.20 -41.41 19.14
N ARG A 396 7.16 -40.47 19.02
CA ARG A 396 8.11 -40.43 17.90
C ARG A 396 8.88 -41.75 17.75
N SER A 397 9.22 -42.41 18.85
CA SER A 397 9.91 -43.71 18.88
C SER A 397 9.12 -44.82 18.15
N VAL A 398 7.79 -44.75 18.17
CA VAL A 398 6.87 -45.67 17.50
C VAL A 398 6.89 -45.41 15.99
N ILE A 399 6.88 -44.13 15.57
CA ILE A 399 7.04 -43.74 14.17
C ILE A 399 8.36 -44.26 13.59
N THR A 400 9.47 -44.12 14.33
CA THR A 400 10.78 -44.63 13.91
C THR A 400 10.76 -46.14 13.65
N LYS A 401 10.10 -46.92 14.51
CA LYS A 401 9.97 -48.38 14.35
C LYS A 401 9.14 -48.74 13.11
N HIS A 402 8.03 -48.05 12.86
CA HIS A 402 7.18 -48.32 11.70
C HIS A 402 7.86 -47.95 10.38
N ILE A 403 8.51 -46.79 10.30
CA ILE A 403 9.27 -46.39 9.10
C ILE A 403 10.36 -47.41 8.78
N LYS A 404 11.08 -47.89 9.80
CA LYS A 404 12.10 -48.94 9.63
C LYS A 404 11.50 -50.22 9.04
N SER A 405 10.41 -50.72 9.62
CA SER A 405 9.73 -51.92 9.10
C SER A 405 9.16 -51.71 7.69
N ILE A 406 8.58 -50.55 7.37
CA ILE A 406 8.08 -50.24 6.03
C ILE A 406 9.19 -50.36 4.96
N TYR A 407 10.40 -49.90 5.28
CA TYR A 407 11.55 -50.03 4.39
C TYR A 407 12.11 -51.45 4.33
N GLU A 408 12.15 -52.18 5.46
CA GLU A 408 12.58 -53.59 5.49
C GLU A 408 11.62 -54.49 4.70
N ASP A 409 10.32 -54.18 4.73
CA ASP A 409 9.27 -54.87 4.00
C ASP A 409 9.21 -54.48 2.51
N ASN A 410 10.05 -53.54 2.06
CA ASN A 410 10.07 -52.96 0.70
C ASN A 410 8.69 -52.44 0.22
N GLU A 411 7.86 -51.92 1.14
CA GLU A 411 6.55 -51.37 0.77
C GLU A 411 6.68 -50.07 -0.03
N VAL A 412 7.74 -49.29 0.22
CA VAL A 412 8.07 -48.06 -0.51
C VAL A 412 9.59 -47.89 -0.62
N ASP A 413 10.05 -47.20 -1.67
CA ASP A 413 11.47 -46.94 -1.87
C ASP A 413 11.96 -45.77 -0.99
N LYS A 414 13.09 -45.96 -0.31
CA LYS A 414 13.64 -44.98 0.62
C LYS A 414 14.16 -43.72 -0.08
N ASN A 415 14.70 -43.86 -1.29
CA ASN A 415 15.30 -42.74 -2.01
C ASN A 415 14.26 -41.76 -2.55
N SER A 416 13.03 -42.21 -2.81
CA SER A 416 11.91 -41.39 -3.30
C SER A 416 10.99 -40.88 -2.18
N THR A 417 11.07 -41.44 -0.97
CA THR A 417 10.13 -41.11 0.13
C THR A 417 10.76 -40.37 1.30
N CYS A 418 12.09 -40.18 1.31
CA CYS A 418 12.82 -39.48 2.35
C CYS A 418 13.77 -38.43 1.77
N ALA A 419 13.78 -37.23 2.38
CA ALA A 419 14.66 -36.13 1.98
C ALA A 419 15.20 -35.39 3.21
N PHE A 420 16.40 -34.80 3.08
CA PHE A 420 16.99 -33.95 4.11
C PHE A 420 16.76 -32.48 3.77
N PHE A 421 16.26 -31.72 4.75
CA PHE A 421 16.11 -30.27 4.63
C PHE A 421 16.90 -29.56 5.72
N ALA A 422 17.58 -28.48 5.33
CA ALA A 422 18.25 -27.58 6.24
C ALA A 422 17.23 -26.78 7.06
N GLN A 423 17.36 -26.79 8.39
CA GLN A 423 16.53 -26.04 9.31
C GLN A 423 17.39 -25.38 10.38
N VAL A 424 17.27 -24.06 10.51
CA VAL A 424 17.94 -23.29 11.56
C VAL A 424 17.18 -23.43 12.87
N GLN A 425 17.87 -23.87 13.91
CA GLN A 425 17.32 -24.00 15.27
C GLN A 425 18.14 -23.17 16.26
N LYS A 426 17.46 -22.62 17.27
CA LYS A 426 18.10 -21.86 18.34
C LYS A 426 18.48 -22.81 19.49
N GLU A 427 19.77 -23.08 19.65
CA GLU A 427 20.31 -23.85 20.76
C GLU A 427 20.98 -22.87 21.75
N GLY A 428 20.30 -22.55 22.86
CA GLY A 428 20.76 -21.52 23.79
C GLY A 428 20.81 -20.13 23.13
N ASN A 429 22.00 -19.52 23.07
CA ASN A 429 22.21 -18.21 22.43
C ASN A 429 22.70 -18.28 20.97
N ARG A 430 22.90 -19.48 20.40
CA ARG A 430 23.39 -19.65 19.02
C ARG A 430 22.33 -20.21 18.09
N LEU A 431 22.37 -19.78 16.84
CA LEU A 431 21.62 -20.38 15.74
C LEU A 431 22.48 -21.47 15.09
N VAL A 432 21.95 -22.67 14.95
CA VAL A 432 22.65 -23.84 14.39
C VAL A 432 21.80 -24.45 13.29
N GLU A 433 22.41 -24.74 12.14
CA GLU A 433 21.75 -25.33 10.96
C GLU A 433 21.78 -26.88 11.03
N ARG A 434 20.61 -27.45 11.28
CA ARG A 434 20.19 -28.87 11.20
C ARG A 434 19.92 -29.40 9.80
N GLN A 435 20.53 -30.49 9.34
CA GLN A 435 19.89 -31.34 8.32
C GLN A 435 18.88 -32.27 9.01
N ILE A 436 17.59 -32.11 8.70
CA ILE A 436 16.51 -32.88 9.31
C ILE A 436 15.85 -33.74 8.24
N GLU A 437 15.56 -35.01 8.58
CA GLU A 437 14.83 -35.93 7.71
C GLU A 437 13.34 -35.61 7.67
N PHE A 438 12.80 -35.55 6.46
CA PHE A 438 11.40 -35.45 6.17
C PHE A 438 10.95 -36.65 5.33
N TYR A 439 9.68 -36.99 5.47
CA TYR A 439 9.05 -38.12 4.81
C TYR A 439 7.83 -37.65 4.04
N ASN A 440 7.63 -38.23 2.85
CA ASN A 440 6.56 -37.86 1.94
C ASN A 440 5.19 -38.45 2.36
N LEU A 441 4.13 -38.09 1.63
CA LEU A 441 2.76 -38.56 1.89
C LEU A 441 2.62 -40.08 2.03
N ASP A 442 3.33 -40.86 1.22
CA ASP A 442 3.21 -42.32 1.22
C ASP A 442 3.66 -42.91 2.55
N ILE A 443 4.81 -42.47 3.07
CA ILE A 443 5.29 -42.88 4.39
C ILE A 443 4.31 -42.45 5.49
N ILE A 444 3.79 -41.22 5.42
CA ILE A 444 2.86 -40.70 6.42
C ILE A 444 1.60 -41.59 6.48
N LEU A 445 1.06 -41.98 5.32
CA LEU A 445 -0.12 -42.83 5.24
C LEU A 445 0.18 -44.28 5.66
N SER A 446 1.28 -44.87 5.22
CA SER A 446 1.67 -46.24 5.58
C SER A 446 1.88 -46.39 7.09
N VAL A 447 2.54 -45.40 7.72
CA VAL A 447 2.65 -45.34 9.18
C VAL A 447 1.29 -45.15 9.83
N GLY A 448 0.44 -44.27 9.27
CA GLY A 448 -0.92 -44.04 9.76
C GLY A 448 -1.77 -45.31 9.78
N TYR A 449 -1.77 -46.09 8.70
CA TYR A 449 -2.55 -47.32 8.59
C TYR A 449 -2.11 -48.39 9.59
N ARG A 450 -0.80 -48.45 9.91
CA ARG A 450 -0.20 -49.37 10.89
C ARG A 450 -0.38 -48.92 12.35
N THR A 451 -0.63 -47.64 12.61
CA THR A 451 -0.77 -47.07 13.96
C THR A 451 -2.21 -46.82 14.36
N ASN A 452 -2.95 -46.05 13.56
CA ASN A 452 -4.33 -45.70 13.81
C ASN A 452 -5.07 -45.50 12.50
N SER A 453 -5.66 -46.58 11.98
CA SER A 453 -6.30 -46.59 10.66
C SER A 453 -7.46 -45.60 10.56
N LYS A 454 -8.14 -45.26 11.67
CA LYS A 454 -9.22 -44.25 11.67
C LYS A 454 -8.67 -42.85 11.40
N ILE A 455 -7.63 -42.43 12.13
CA ILE A 455 -6.97 -41.14 11.93
C ILE A 455 -6.29 -41.09 10.55
N ALA A 456 -5.73 -42.20 10.08
CA ALA A 456 -5.13 -42.30 8.75
C ALA A 456 -6.14 -42.06 7.61
N ILE A 457 -7.37 -42.58 7.74
CA ILE A 457 -8.44 -42.32 6.77
C ILE A 457 -8.84 -40.83 6.77
N GLU A 458 -8.95 -40.21 7.95
CA GLU A 458 -9.26 -38.78 8.06
C GLU A 458 -8.15 -37.89 7.49
N PHE A 459 -6.90 -38.22 7.82
CA PHE A 459 -5.71 -37.55 7.28
C PHE A 459 -5.62 -37.69 5.76
N ARG A 460 -5.84 -38.89 5.21
CA ARG A 460 -5.87 -39.12 3.76
C ARG A 460 -6.93 -38.29 3.05
N LYS A 461 -8.15 -38.22 3.61
CA LYS A 461 -9.24 -37.41 3.05
C LYS A 461 -8.88 -35.93 3.03
N TRP A 462 -8.28 -35.43 4.11
CA TRP A 462 -7.76 -34.06 4.19
C TRP A 462 -6.64 -33.82 3.18
N ALA A 463 -5.60 -34.67 3.18
CA ALA A 463 -4.45 -34.61 2.29
C ALA A 463 -4.86 -34.53 0.82
N THR A 464 -5.71 -35.47 0.40
CA THR A 464 -6.23 -35.54 -0.97
C THR A 464 -7.05 -34.29 -1.30
N LYS A 465 -7.92 -33.85 -0.39
CA LYS A 465 -8.71 -32.64 -0.58
C LYS A 465 -7.83 -31.41 -0.69
N THR A 466 -6.80 -31.27 0.13
CA THR A 466 -5.94 -30.10 0.18
C THR A 466 -4.98 -30.05 -1.01
N LEU A 467 -4.38 -31.18 -1.41
CA LEU A 467 -3.60 -31.27 -2.64
C LEU A 467 -4.49 -30.99 -3.85
N LYS A 468 -5.68 -31.60 -3.93
CA LYS A 468 -6.64 -31.36 -5.02
C LYS A 468 -7.15 -29.92 -5.04
N GLU A 469 -7.46 -29.32 -3.89
CA GLU A 469 -7.84 -27.92 -3.78
C GLU A 469 -6.68 -27.02 -4.20
N HIS A 470 -5.43 -27.32 -3.84
CA HIS A 470 -4.27 -26.54 -4.27
C HIS A 470 -3.98 -26.69 -5.77
N LEU A 471 -4.11 -27.90 -6.33
CA LEU A 471 -3.98 -28.16 -7.77
C LEU A 471 -5.08 -27.48 -8.58
N ILE A 472 -6.28 -27.32 -8.03
CA ILE A 472 -7.43 -26.65 -8.68
C ILE A 472 -7.42 -25.12 -8.45
N LYS A 473 -6.96 -24.66 -7.28
CA LYS A 473 -7.12 -23.28 -6.79
C LYS A 473 -5.81 -22.49 -6.68
N GLY A 474 -4.66 -23.12 -6.86
CA GLY A 474 -3.34 -22.48 -6.76
C GLY A 474 -2.97 -21.93 -5.37
N TYR A 475 -3.80 -22.10 -4.33
CA TYR A 475 -3.51 -21.71 -2.95
C TYR A 475 -4.25 -22.57 -1.90
N THR A 476 -3.86 -22.46 -0.63
CA THR A 476 -4.51 -23.15 0.50
C THR A 476 -4.87 -22.17 1.64
N ILE A 477 -6.11 -22.18 2.13
CA ILE A 477 -6.62 -21.21 3.13
C ILE A 477 -6.25 -21.61 4.56
N ASN A 478 -5.57 -20.71 5.29
CA ASN A 478 -5.30 -20.86 6.73
C ASN A 478 -6.45 -20.32 7.60
N LYS A 479 -7.40 -21.19 7.96
CA LYS A 479 -8.60 -20.83 8.76
C LYS A 479 -8.29 -20.46 10.22
N LYS A 480 -7.15 -20.90 10.79
CA LYS A 480 -6.76 -20.58 12.17
C LYS A 480 -6.31 -19.13 12.30
N ARG A 481 -5.61 -18.60 11.29
CA ARG A 481 -5.20 -17.18 11.23
C ARG A 481 -6.41 -16.24 11.16
N ILE A 482 -7.49 -16.66 10.49
CA ILE A 482 -8.77 -15.92 10.47
C ILE A 482 -9.38 -15.88 11.89
N LYS A 483 -9.35 -17.00 12.61
CA LYS A 483 -9.87 -17.09 13.98
C LYS A 483 -9.00 -16.36 15.00
N GLN A 484 -7.67 -16.43 14.90
CA GLN A 484 -6.75 -15.65 15.74
C GLN A 484 -6.91 -14.14 15.53
N ASN A 485 -7.06 -13.68 14.28
CA ASN A 485 -7.36 -12.27 14.01
C ASN A 485 -8.72 -11.84 14.60
N TYR A 486 -9.69 -12.76 14.67
CA TYR A 486 -10.97 -12.53 15.32
C TYR A 486 -10.83 -12.46 16.85
N ASP A 487 -10.08 -13.38 17.46
CA ASP A 487 -9.84 -13.39 18.90
C ASP A 487 -9.03 -12.17 19.35
N GLU A 488 -8.02 -11.74 18.58
CA GLU A 488 -7.25 -10.50 18.79
C GLU A 488 -8.12 -9.24 18.61
N PHE A 489 -9.02 -9.24 17.64
CA PHE A 489 -10.00 -8.17 17.47
C PHE A 489 -10.95 -8.09 18.67
N ILE A 490 -11.44 -9.22 19.17
CA ILE A 490 -12.26 -9.28 20.39
C ILE A 490 -11.45 -8.84 21.62
N GLN A 491 -10.17 -9.20 21.71
CA GLN A 491 -9.28 -8.72 22.76
C GLN A 491 -9.08 -7.21 22.71
N ALA A 492 -8.89 -6.63 21.52
CA ALA A 492 -8.79 -5.19 21.34
C ALA A 492 -10.08 -4.47 21.75
N VAL A 493 -11.24 -5.03 21.40
CA VAL A 493 -12.55 -4.53 21.84
C VAL A 493 -12.71 -4.63 23.36
N ASN A 494 -12.28 -5.73 23.98
CA ASN A 494 -12.32 -5.92 25.44
C ASN A 494 -11.35 -5.00 26.18
N ASN A 495 -10.18 -4.71 25.60
CA ASN A 495 -9.22 -3.77 26.16
C ASN A 495 -9.76 -2.34 26.13
N ILE A 496 -10.45 -1.96 25.05
CA ILE A 496 -11.17 -0.68 24.97
C ILE A 496 -12.30 -0.64 26.01
N HIS A 497 -13.01 -1.75 26.21
CA HIS A 497 -14.06 -1.87 27.23
C HIS A 497 -13.52 -1.73 28.67
N ALA A 498 -12.35 -2.29 28.95
CA ALA A 498 -11.69 -2.20 30.25
C ALA A 498 -11.19 -0.77 30.59
N LEU A 499 -11.02 0.07 29.58
CA LEU A 499 -10.63 1.49 29.72
C LEU A 499 -11.82 2.43 29.93
N LEU A 500 -13.06 1.93 29.87
CA LEU A 500 -14.27 2.72 30.15
C LEU A 500 -14.57 2.75 31.67
N PRO A 501 -15.10 3.87 32.21
CA PRO A 501 -15.45 3.99 33.63
C PRO A 501 -16.42 2.90 34.10
N GLN A 502 -16.32 2.45 35.36
CA GLN A 502 -17.05 1.27 35.87
C GLN A 502 -18.58 1.36 35.75
N GLU A 503 -19.14 2.55 35.63
CA GLU A 503 -20.58 2.82 35.50
C GLU A 503 -21.12 2.57 34.07
N THR A 504 -20.26 2.27 33.10
CA THR A 504 -20.63 2.09 31.67
C THR A 504 -20.25 0.72 31.09
N ARG A 505 -20.03 -0.30 31.93
CA ARG A 505 -19.75 -1.67 31.46
C ARG A 505 -20.99 -2.30 30.81
N LEU A 506 -21.10 -2.15 29.50
CA LEU A 506 -22.12 -2.81 28.68
C LEU A 506 -21.71 -4.26 28.35
N ASP A 507 -22.67 -5.18 28.30
CA ASP A 507 -22.44 -6.59 27.96
C ASP A 507 -21.81 -6.73 26.56
N THR A 508 -20.81 -7.60 26.41
CA THR A 508 -20.05 -7.85 25.17
C THR A 508 -20.93 -8.20 23.96
N LYS A 509 -22.11 -8.79 24.20
CA LYS A 509 -23.11 -9.02 23.15
C LYS A 509 -23.70 -7.72 22.60
N ASN A 510 -23.93 -6.73 23.46
CA ASN A 510 -24.50 -5.43 23.09
C ASN A 510 -23.49 -4.59 22.31
N ILE A 511 -22.18 -4.78 22.46
CA ILE A 511 -21.16 -4.07 21.67
C ILE A 511 -21.19 -4.54 20.21
N LEU A 512 -21.39 -5.84 19.97
CA LEU A 512 -21.51 -6.38 18.61
C LEU A 512 -22.81 -5.92 17.94
N GLU A 513 -23.88 -5.79 18.73
CA GLU A 513 -25.15 -5.19 18.30
C GLU A 513 -25.01 -3.70 18.03
N LEU A 514 -24.28 -2.97 18.88
CA LEU A 514 -23.96 -1.55 18.70
C LEU A 514 -23.11 -1.34 17.43
N VAL A 515 -22.10 -2.17 17.19
CA VAL A 515 -21.30 -2.09 15.95
C VAL A 515 -22.16 -2.40 14.71
N LYS A 516 -23.13 -3.32 14.81
CA LYS A 516 -24.09 -3.60 13.74
C LYS A 516 -25.12 -2.46 13.55
N GLU A 517 -25.57 -1.81 14.62
CA GLU A 517 -26.45 -0.64 14.58
C GLU A 517 -25.74 0.62 14.07
N PHE A 518 -24.43 0.76 14.32
CA PHE A 518 -23.64 1.92 13.92
C PHE A 518 -22.91 1.76 12.57
N ALA A 519 -22.75 0.55 12.04
CA ALA A 519 -22.18 0.32 10.70
C ALA A 519 -22.94 1.06 9.56
N PRO A 520 -24.29 1.14 9.57
CA PRO A 520 -25.05 1.99 8.65
C PRO A 520 -24.72 3.48 8.80
N THR A 521 -24.41 3.93 10.02
CA THR A 521 -24.04 5.31 10.34
C THR A 521 -22.69 5.68 9.73
N PHE A 522 -21.70 4.80 9.80
CA PHE A 522 -20.40 5.00 9.15
C PHE A 522 -20.51 5.07 7.62
N SER A 523 -21.34 4.23 7.00
CA SER A 523 -21.67 4.31 5.57
C SER A 523 -22.38 5.63 5.23
N SER A 524 -23.23 6.12 6.12
CA SER A 524 -23.95 7.39 5.96
C SER A 524 -23.07 8.63 6.18
N ILE A 525 -22.01 8.53 6.98
CA ILE A 525 -20.97 9.57 7.15
C ILE A 525 -20.08 9.61 5.91
N ASP A 526 -19.60 8.45 5.45
CA ASP A 526 -18.79 8.32 4.23
C ASP A 526 -19.52 8.80 2.97
N ASN A 527 -20.84 8.56 2.87
CA ASN A 527 -21.66 9.09 1.77
C ASN A 527 -21.86 10.62 1.82
N TYR A 528 -21.68 11.27 2.97
CA TYR A 528 -21.77 12.73 3.10
C TYR A 528 -20.47 13.43 2.76
N ASP A 529 -19.36 12.90 3.25
CA ASP A 529 -18.02 13.36 2.84
C ASP A 529 -17.84 13.24 1.32
N LYS A 530 -18.61 12.37 0.67
CA LYS A 530 -18.65 12.14 -0.78
C LYS A 530 -19.81 12.83 -1.52
N ASN A 531 -20.64 13.66 -0.86
CA ASN A 531 -21.81 14.34 -1.45
C ASN A 531 -22.83 13.41 -2.16
N LYS A 532 -23.02 12.19 -1.65
CA LYS A 532 -23.78 11.09 -2.30
C LYS A 532 -25.01 10.63 -1.53
N LEU A 533 -25.56 11.44 -0.63
CA LEU A 533 -26.76 11.00 0.08
C LEU A 533 -28.02 11.02 -0.77
N SER A 534 -28.64 9.85 -0.87
CA SER A 534 -30.02 9.72 -1.33
C SER A 534 -30.96 9.70 -0.11
N PRO A 535 -32.12 10.38 -0.17
CA PRO A 535 -33.11 10.34 0.91
C PRO A 535 -33.71 8.94 1.01
N ILE A 536 -33.60 8.31 2.18
CA ILE A 536 -34.24 7.04 2.49
C ILE A 536 -35.51 7.36 3.27
N GLY A 537 -36.68 7.10 2.67
CA GLY A 537 -38.01 7.18 3.30
C GLY A 537 -38.52 8.60 3.59
N LYS A 538 -39.70 8.95 3.07
CA LYS A 538 -40.41 10.18 3.46
C LYS A 538 -41.45 9.84 4.52
N THR A 539 -41.21 10.20 5.78
CA THR A 539 -42.21 10.08 6.83
C THR A 539 -43.24 11.21 6.65
N LYS A 540 -44.46 10.87 6.22
CA LYS A 540 -45.58 11.84 6.04
C LYS A 540 -46.41 12.06 7.32
N SER A 541 -45.98 11.53 8.46
CA SER A 541 -46.73 11.69 9.71
C SER A 541 -46.69 13.17 10.15
N LYS A 542 -47.87 13.74 10.41
CA LYS A 542 -48.00 15.09 10.96
C LYS A 542 -47.50 15.08 12.40
N ILE A 543 -46.28 15.53 12.61
CA ILE A 543 -45.76 15.76 13.96
C ILE A 543 -46.25 17.13 14.43
N LYS A 544 -47.05 17.14 15.48
CA LYS A 544 -47.35 18.35 16.27
C LYS A 544 -46.40 18.34 17.46
N ILE A 545 -45.36 19.16 17.43
CA ILE A 545 -44.62 19.51 18.65
C ILE A 545 -45.17 20.84 19.13
N ALA A 546 -45.59 20.90 20.39
CA ALA A 546 -45.86 22.16 21.07
C ALA A 546 -44.52 22.75 21.54
N GLY A 547 -44.24 24.01 21.23
CA GLY A 547 -42.93 24.61 21.53
C GLY A 547 -42.55 24.69 23.00
N GLU A 548 -43.53 24.52 23.88
CA GLU A 548 -43.33 24.42 25.33
C GLU A 548 -42.54 23.17 25.72
N GLU A 549 -42.79 22.02 25.05
CA GLU A 549 -42.11 20.74 25.36
C GLU A 549 -40.61 20.80 25.07
N LEU A 550 -40.21 21.47 23.98
CA LEU A 550 -38.79 21.62 23.62
C LEU A 550 -38.06 22.54 24.61
N VAL A 551 -38.72 23.62 25.03
CA VAL A 551 -38.15 24.56 26.02
C VAL A 551 -37.94 23.85 27.35
N GLU A 552 -38.89 23.03 27.79
CA GLU A 552 -38.75 22.23 29.01
C GLU A 552 -37.64 21.18 28.90
N ALA A 553 -37.55 20.48 27.78
CA ALA A 553 -36.50 19.48 27.56
C ALA A 553 -35.10 20.12 27.58
N VAL A 554 -34.93 21.31 26.98
CA VAL A 554 -33.67 22.06 27.01
C VAL A 554 -33.34 22.53 28.43
N ARG A 555 -34.35 22.94 29.21
CA ARG A 555 -34.18 23.30 30.62
C ARG A 555 -33.74 22.10 31.47
N ALA A 556 -34.31 20.92 31.22
CA ALA A 556 -33.91 19.68 31.88
C ALA A 556 -32.44 19.31 31.57
N LEU A 557 -32.04 19.38 30.29
CA LEU A 557 -30.66 19.16 29.88
C LEU A 557 -29.69 20.11 30.58
N LYS A 558 -30.04 21.41 30.64
CA LYS A 558 -29.23 22.42 31.31
C LYS A 558 -28.98 22.05 32.76
N ASN A 559 -30.05 21.70 33.49
CA ASN A 559 -29.95 21.36 34.91
C ASN A 559 -29.10 20.10 35.13
N GLU A 560 -29.22 19.10 34.26
CA GLU A 560 -28.43 17.88 34.33
C GLU A 560 -26.93 18.14 34.10
N LEU A 561 -26.58 18.92 33.08
CA LEU A 561 -25.19 19.23 32.75
C LEU A 561 -24.53 20.13 33.79
N ILE A 562 -25.28 21.06 34.41
CA ILE A 562 -24.77 21.86 35.54
C ILE A 562 -24.51 20.95 36.75
N LYS A 563 -25.41 20.02 37.05
CA LYS A 563 -25.23 19.07 38.16
C LYS A 563 -23.99 18.18 37.97
N LYS A 564 -23.67 17.83 36.73
CA LYS A 564 -22.47 17.05 36.35
C LYS A 564 -21.18 17.89 36.30
N GLY A 565 -21.26 19.21 36.48
CA GLY A 565 -20.11 20.12 36.34
C GLY A 565 -19.65 20.33 34.90
N GLU A 566 -20.43 19.88 33.91
CA GLU A 566 -20.10 19.91 32.48
C GLU A 566 -20.61 21.17 31.76
N ALA A 567 -21.39 21.99 32.47
CA ALA A 567 -21.95 23.24 31.97
C ALA A 567 -22.07 24.29 33.07
N THR A 568 -21.98 25.57 32.70
CA THR A 568 -22.21 26.70 33.59
C THR A 568 -23.66 27.17 33.53
N VAL A 569 -24.05 28.11 34.41
CA VAL A 569 -25.38 28.72 34.41
C VAL A 569 -25.71 29.44 33.09
N LEU A 570 -24.70 29.79 32.29
CA LEU A 570 -24.85 30.42 30.98
C LEU A 570 -25.28 29.43 29.88
N PHE A 571 -25.09 28.12 30.08
CA PHE A 571 -25.49 27.11 29.12
C PHE A 571 -27.00 27.14 28.88
N ALA A 572 -27.40 27.16 27.60
CA ALA A 572 -28.79 27.19 27.15
C ALA A 572 -29.64 28.31 27.78
N LYS A 573 -29.02 29.40 28.23
CA LYS A 573 -29.73 30.62 28.66
C LYS A 573 -30.06 31.46 27.44
N GLU A 574 -31.34 31.69 27.16
CA GLU A 574 -31.76 32.50 26.01
C GLU A 574 -31.32 33.96 26.16
N LYS A 575 -30.76 34.52 25.09
CA LYS A 575 -30.34 35.94 25.04
C LYS A 575 -31.52 36.89 25.15
N ASN A 576 -32.62 36.54 24.47
CA ASN A 576 -33.92 37.19 24.61
C ASN A 576 -34.94 36.09 24.89
N GLU A 577 -35.84 36.33 25.84
CA GLU A 577 -36.82 35.33 26.26
C GLU A 577 -37.81 35.00 25.13
N GLY A 578 -38.02 33.70 24.87
CA GLY A 578 -38.94 33.20 23.86
C GLY A 578 -38.33 33.01 22.47
N VAL A 579 -37.02 33.21 22.29
CA VAL A 579 -36.36 33.05 20.99
C VAL A 579 -36.36 31.59 20.53
N LEU A 580 -36.20 30.62 21.44
CA LEU A 580 -36.26 29.21 21.06
C LEU A 580 -37.65 28.81 20.57
N ALA A 581 -38.69 29.28 21.28
CA ALA A 581 -40.07 29.08 20.89
C ALA A 581 -40.38 29.74 19.53
N GLY A 582 -39.86 30.94 19.28
CA GLY A 582 -39.98 31.63 17.99
C GLY A 582 -39.28 30.89 16.85
N ILE A 583 -38.08 30.35 17.08
CA ILE A 583 -37.38 29.52 16.10
C ILE A 583 -38.21 28.27 15.76
N LEU A 584 -38.77 27.59 16.76
CA LEU A 584 -39.60 26.43 16.52
C LEU A 584 -40.90 26.82 15.78
N GLY A 585 -41.54 27.92 16.17
CA GLY A 585 -42.73 28.44 15.48
C GLY A 585 -42.47 28.68 14.00
N ASN A 586 -41.34 29.30 13.65
CA ASN A 586 -40.92 29.50 12.26
C ASN A 586 -40.66 28.20 11.49
N VAL A 587 -40.22 27.14 12.18
CA VAL A 587 -40.02 25.81 11.58
C VAL A 587 -41.34 25.05 11.43
N MET A 588 -42.32 25.31 12.30
CA MET A 588 -43.61 24.62 12.30
C MET A 588 -44.71 25.38 11.54
N GLN A 589 -44.45 26.60 11.08
CA GLN A 589 -45.43 27.45 10.40
C GLN A 589 -45.90 26.89 9.04
N THR A 590 -47.08 27.35 8.60
CA THR A 590 -47.63 27.08 7.28
C THR A 590 -47.53 28.30 6.37
N VAL A 591 -47.16 28.12 5.10
CA VAL A 591 -47.11 29.17 4.07
C VAL A 591 -47.97 28.71 2.89
N PHE A 592 -48.91 29.55 2.45
CA PHE A 592 -49.88 29.25 1.38
C PHE A 592 -50.70 27.95 1.58
N GLY A 593 -51.03 27.63 2.84
CA GLY A 593 -51.85 26.45 3.18
C GLY A 593 -51.09 25.13 3.29
N GLU A 594 -49.78 25.12 3.08
CA GLU A 594 -48.90 23.96 3.31
C GLU A 594 -47.85 24.28 4.39
N ASP A 595 -47.33 23.27 5.09
CA ASP A 595 -46.22 23.44 6.03
C ASP A 595 -44.99 24.02 5.31
N ALA A 596 -44.34 25.02 5.92
CA ALA A 596 -43.14 25.66 5.38
C ALA A 596 -42.00 24.65 5.13
N TYR A 597 -41.95 23.60 5.95
CA TYR A 597 -41.07 22.44 5.79
C TYR A 597 -41.94 21.20 5.79
N LYS A 598 -41.86 20.39 4.73
CA LYS A 598 -42.89 19.38 4.42
C LYS A 598 -42.74 18.10 5.24
N THR A 599 -41.54 17.83 5.74
CA THR A 599 -41.20 16.59 6.44
C THR A 599 -40.70 16.84 7.85
N ALA A 600 -40.89 15.87 8.75
CA ALA A 600 -40.35 15.90 10.11
C ALA A 600 -38.82 16.04 10.11
N GLU A 601 -38.17 15.40 9.14
CA GLU A 601 -36.75 15.46 8.90
C GLU A 601 -36.32 16.89 8.53
N GLU A 602 -36.96 17.51 7.54
CA GLU A 602 -36.67 18.90 7.16
C GLU A 602 -36.89 19.87 8.32
N LYS A 603 -37.95 19.67 9.11
CA LYS A 603 -38.22 20.47 10.31
C LYS A 603 -37.12 20.32 11.35
N ALA A 604 -36.73 19.09 11.71
CA ALA A 604 -35.66 18.84 12.67
C ALA A 604 -34.31 19.44 12.21
N ALA A 605 -33.98 19.31 10.92
CA ALA A 605 -32.76 19.87 10.36
C ALA A 605 -32.72 21.39 10.37
N HIS A 606 -33.83 22.04 10.01
CA HIS A 606 -33.92 23.49 10.04
C HIS A 606 -33.94 24.02 11.48
N LEU A 607 -34.52 23.26 12.42
CA LEU A 607 -34.44 23.58 13.85
C LEU A 607 -32.99 23.57 14.35
N LEU A 608 -32.21 22.53 14.01
CA LEU A 608 -30.77 22.50 14.32
C LEU A 608 -30.05 23.70 13.70
N TYR A 609 -30.27 23.93 12.41
CA TYR A 609 -29.61 25.00 11.66
C TYR A 609 -29.88 26.37 12.28
N PHE A 610 -31.15 26.70 12.57
CA PHE A 610 -31.49 28.00 13.12
C PHE A 610 -30.99 28.20 14.56
N ILE A 611 -30.98 27.15 15.39
CA ILE A 611 -30.39 27.25 16.73
C ILE A 611 -28.86 27.47 16.63
N VAL A 612 -28.18 26.77 15.74
CA VAL A 612 -26.72 26.95 15.58
C VAL A 612 -26.38 28.30 14.94
N LYS A 613 -27.13 28.72 13.91
CA LYS A 613 -26.84 29.94 13.17
C LYS A 613 -27.22 31.21 13.91
N ASN A 614 -28.42 31.24 14.51
CA ASN A 614 -28.94 32.45 15.14
C ASN A 614 -28.37 32.67 16.54
N HIS A 615 -27.61 31.70 17.07
CA HIS A 615 -26.98 31.76 18.39
C HIS A 615 -27.93 32.28 19.48
N PRO A 616 -29.12 31.68 19.67
CA PRO A 616 -30.16 32.20 20.55
C PRO A 616 -29.78 32.14 22.04
N PHE A 617 -28.77 31.35 22.41
CA PHE A 617 -28.30 31.21 23.79
C PHE A 617 -26.96 31.92 24.04
N ASP A 618 -26.73 32.32 25.29
CA ASP A 618 -25.45 32.88 25.76
C ASP A 618 -24.30 31.88 25.56
N ASP A 619 -24.52 30.61 25.91
CA ASP A 619 -23.60 29.50 25.66
C ASP A 619 -24.38 28.21 25.31
N GLY A 620 -23.71 27.27 24.65
CA GLY A 620 -24.26 25.93 24.39
C GLY A 620 -25.03 25.78 23.08
N ASN A 621 -25.09 26.79 22.21
CA ASN A 621 -25.86 26.78 20.95
C ASN A 621 -25.72 25.49 20.12
N LYS A 622 -24.50 24.99 19.94
CA LYS A 622 -24.24 23.74 19.20
C LYS A 622 -24.77 22.50 19.92
N ARG A 623 -24.58 22.44 21.24
CA ARG A 623 -25.01 21.32 22.10
C ARG A 623 -26.53 21.29 22.25
N THR A 624 -27.15 22.44 22.47
CA THR A 624 -28.62 22.58 22.54
C THR A 624 -29.27 22.32 21.18
N GLY A 625 -28.67 22.77 20.08
CA GLY A 625 -29.12 22.44 18.74
C GLY A 625 -29.09 20.93 18.46
N ALA A 626 -28.00 20.25 18.82
CA ALA A 626 -27.87 18.80 18.65
C ALA A 626 -28.88 18.02 19.51
N PHE A 627 -29.13 18.49 20.73
CA PHE A 627 -30.16 17.93 21.60
C PHE A 627 -31.57 18.13 21.04
N ALA A 628 -31.91 19.34 20.58
CA ALA A 628 -33.19 19.65 19.95
C ALA A 628 -33.41 18.83 18.66
N PHE A 629 -32.33 18.60 17.89
CA PHE A 629 -32.36 17.70 16.75
C PHE A 629 -32.75 16.28 17.19
N LYS A 630 -32.03 15.73 18.18
CA LYS A 630 -32.20 14.35 18.65
C LYS A 630 -33.58 14.08 19.28
N ASN A 631 -34.13 15.03 20.04
CA ASN A 631 -35.37 14.87 20.80
C ASN A 631 -36.66 15.32 20.07
N HIS A 632 -36.58 15.64 18.77
CA HIS A 632 -37.78 15.70 17.93
C HIS A 632 -38.40 14.28 17.87
N PRO A 633 -39.71 14.07 18.09
CA PRO A 633 -40.33 12.74 18.01
C PRO A 633 -40.04 12.13 16.64
N ARG A 634 -39.49 10.92 16.62
CA ARG A 634 -38.99 10.25 15.41
C ARG A 634 -39.41 8.79 15.43
N ASP A 635 -39.89 8.31 14.30
CA ASP A 635 -39.83 6.88 13.97
C ASP A 635 -38.35 6.53 13.73
N THR A 636 -37.87 5.46 14.33
CA THR A 636 -36.46 5.23 14.72
C THR A 636 -35.47 4.90 13.59
N HIS A 637 -35.78 5.13 12.31
CA HIS A 637 -34.96 4.62 11.19
C HIS A 637 -34.39 5.61 10.17
N THR A 638 -34.69 6.92 10.19
CA THR A 638 -34.37 7.79 9.03
C THR A 638 -33.55 9.06 9.32
N THR A 639 -33.03 9.25 10.51
CA THR A 639 -32.65 10.60 10.97
C THR A 639 -31.26 11.11 10.62
N HIS A 640 -30.45 10.38 9.85
CA HIS A 640 -29.14 10.88 9.42
C HIS A 640 -29.17 11.63 8.08
N ALA A 641 -30.32 11.68 7.39
CA ALA A 641 -30.45 12.34 6.09
C ALA A 641 -30.81 13.84 6.16
N ALA A 642 -31.27 14.33 7.31
CA ALA A 642 -31.98 15.60 7.36
C ALA A 642 -31.09 16.85 7.41
N CYS A 643 -29.93 16.83 8.07
CA CYS A 643 -29.01 17.98 8.13
C CYS A 643 -28.33 18.35 6.80
N ARG A 644 -28.84 17.84 5.67
CA ARG A 644 -28.10 17.75 4.39
C ARG A 644 -28.71 18.58 3.25
N ARG A 645 -29.54 19.58 3.56
CA ARG A 645 -30.00 20.58 2.56
C ARG A 645 -30.08 21.98 3.16
N LYS A 646 -28.92 22.58 3.48
CA LYS A 646 -28.59 24.00 3.24
C LYS A 646 -27.18 24.31 3.68
#